data_AF-A0A2D6GEY0-F1
#
_entry.id   AF-A0A2D6GEY0-F1
#
_cell.length_a   1.000
_cell.length_b   1.000
_cell.length_c   1.000
_cell.angle_alpha   90.00
_cell.angle_beta   90.00
_cell.angle_gamma   90.00
#
_symmetry.space_group_name_H-M   'P 1'
#
loop_
_entity.id
_entity.type
_entity.pdbx_description
1 polymer ?
#
loop_
_entity_poly.entity_id
_entity_poly.type
_entity_poly.pdbx_seq_one_letter_code
_entity_poly.pdbx_strand_id
1 'polypeptide(L)'
;MVSLAKSPAGAFELLLGNEAIARGALEAGVKVAAAYPGTPSSEIIETLARLAKESGIYVEWSVNEKVAAEVASAGAFAGMRSLIAMKHEGLNVALDFLAHLNLTQRVNAGFVVIVADDPQAWSSASENDSRHIPPMIHAPLLEPSSPQQAKDMMQYAFDLSEELGMFVMVRSCTRLGHGTGKVVMGEMPVTDVKPRVEIDAPVRALTAPMRHLAALDKLEQAKEKFEESPWNIYEGPDEPDLLLICTGPSALYAQEAVELLDVEETVGILSLGTTYPLPSRLIEHHISRAKRSMVLEEVDPFVEDQIKKLAADRNLPPYDEPLYGKGTGHISPAGELNPDEVLKGIARVLRAERLPDQDAGYSRLADHLVDERTVSRGLIWCPGCPHRGTFWSVKNALKLDGRDGFVTGDIGCYGMDAGFGGFGSTQPMASMGTGAGVASGLGKLTGFGFDQPVISVAGDSTFFHAVIPALVNATYNRSNFTLVVVDNSATAMTGFQPHAGVGKTAMGDAVPQVDIEKICRSLDIPVEVLDPFELSDGQDVLLDYIQRTEGVRVLIMKRECFLTRPRDADPDYKVTIDKDKCLGDACGCNRYCTRAFKCPGLYADPDTGRANVDEAVCVGCGLCTQICPEGAIQKEAFA
;
A
#
# COMPACT_ATOMS: atom_id res chain seq x y z
N MET A 1 -44.52 5.99 7.21
CA MET A 1 -43.47 6.48 8.13
C MET A 1 -42.95 7.80 7.60
N VAL A 2 -42.40 8.66 8.46
CA VAL A 2 -41.59 9.79 8.00
C VAL A 2 -40.32 9.22 7.35
N SER A 3 -39.79 9.85 6.31
CA SER A 3 -38.51 9.42 5.73
C SER A 3 -37.41 9.61 6.77
N LEU A 4 -36.53 8.62 6.95
CA LEU A 4 -35.47 8.67 7.97
C LEU A 4 -34.52 9.86 7.77
N ALA A 5 -34.42 10.41 6.55
CA ALA A 5 -33.68 11.65 6.29
C ALA A 5 -34.44 12.94 6.67
N LYS A 6 -35.78 12.90 6.83
CA LYS A 6 -36.63 14.04 7.24
C LYS A 6 -37.08 14.01 8.69
N SER A 7 -36.81 12.94 9.45
CA SER A 7 -37.14 12.89 10.87
C SER A 7 -36.38 14.01 11.61
N PRO A 8 -37.08 14.96 12.26
CA PRO A 8 -36.49 16.20 12.76
C PRO A 8 -35.63 15.97 14.00
N ALA A 9 -34.66 16.84 14.23
CA ALA A 9 -33.80 16.81 15.41
C ALA A 9 -34.62 16.80 16.71
N GLY A 10 -34.21 15.99 17.69
CA GLY A 10 -34.89 15.78 18.96
C GLY A 10 -36.12 14.85 18.90
N ALA A 11 -36.62 14.49 17.72
CA ALA A 11 -37.58 13.38 17.60
C ALA A 11 -36.88 12.04 17.84
N PHE A 12 -37.66 10.99 18.12
CA PHE A 12 -37.15 9.63 18.22
C PHE A 12 -37.92 8.68 17.31
N GLU A 13 -37.23 7.66 16.82
CA GLU A 13 -37.80 6.53 16.09
C GLU A 13 -37.37 5.21 16.77
N LEU A 14 -38.02 4.11 16.41
CA LEU A 14 -37.55 2.76 16.72
C LEU A 14 -36.81 2.22 15.50
N LEU A 15 -35.48 2.15 15.58
CA LEU A 15 -34.61 1.76 14.47
C LEU A 15 -33.86 0.47 14.78
N LEU A 16 -33.59 -0.33 13.76
CA LEU A 16 -32.54 -1.34 13.79
C LEU A 16 -31.17 -0.66 14.01
N GLY A 17 -30.20 -1.34 14.61
CA GLY A 17 -28.83 -0.82 14.72
C GLY A 17 -28.23 -0.44 13.37
N ASN A 18 -28.50 -1.22 12.32
CA ASN A 18 -28.05 -0.91 10.95
C ASN A 18 -28.70 0.36 10.38
N GLU A 19 -29.98 0.60 10.67
CA GLU A 19 -30.67 1.85 10.28
C GLU A 19 -30.17 3.05 11.09
N ALA A 20 -29.81 2.83 12.36
CA ALA A 20 -29.23 3.85 13.23
C ALA A 20 -27.81 4.25 12.78
N ILE A 21 -26.98 3.29 12.34
CA ILE A 21 -25.68 3.54 11.70
C ILE A 21 -25.87 4.35 10.40
N ALA A 22 -26.81 3.96 9.53
CA ALA A 22 -27.11 4.70 8.31
C ALA A 22 -27.58 6.14 8.61
N ARG A 23 -28.43 6.34 9.63
CA ARG A 23 -28.84 7.67 10.10
C ARG A 23 -27.66 8.49 10.65
N GLY A 24 -26.78 7.86 11.42
CA GLY A 24 -25.57 8.51 11.96
C GLY A 24 -24.59 8.94 10.87
N ALA A 25 -24.44 8.15 9.82
CA ALA A 25 -23.62 8.52 8.66
C ALA A 25 -24.19 9.74 7.90
N LEU A 26 -25.52 9.84 7.77
CA LEU A 26 -26.18 11.02 7.20
C LEU A 26 -26.02 12.27 8.08
N GLU A 27 -26.20 12.12 9.41
CA GLU A 27 -25.92 13.20 10.37
C GLU A 27 -24.45 13.64 10.35
N ALA A 28 -23.53 12.73 10.06
CA ALA A 28 -22.11 13.03 9.87
C ALA A 28 -21.73 13.59 8.49
N GLY A 29 -22.70 13.74 7.57
CA GLY A 29 -22.48 14.35 6.25
C GLY A 29 -21.78 13.47 5.22
N VAL A 30 -21.91 12.14 5.32
CA VAL A 30 -21.38 11.20 4.30
C VAL A 30 -21.88 11.56 2.89
N LYS A 31 -21.03 11.40 1.87
CA LYS A 31 -21.38 11.62 0.45
C LYS A 31 -21.23 10.37 -0.42
N VAL A 32 -20.35 9.45 -0.04
CA VAL A 32 -20.08 8.22 -0.80
C VAL A 32 -20.22 7.01 0.11
N ALA A 33 -21.05 6.03 -0.28
CA ALA A 33 -21.15 4.74 0.39
C ALA A 33 -21.07 3.60 -0.64
N ALA A 34 -20.32 2.55 -0.32
CA ALA A 34 -20.23 1.35 -1.16
C ALA A 34 -20.24 0.08 -0.30
N ALA A 35 -20.62 -1.05 -0.88
CA ALA A 35 -20.53 -2.37 -0.26
C ALA A 35 -20.70 -3.50 -1.28
N TYR A 36 -20.43 -4.73 -0.85
CA TYR A 36 -20.98 -5.95 -1.45
C TYR A 36 -22.11 -6.48 -0.55
N PRO A 37 -23.21 -7.06 -1.08
CA PRO A 37 -24.32 -7.54 -0.25
C PRO A 37 -23.89 -8.65 0.74
N GLY A 38 -24.09 -8.41 2.05
CA GLY A 38 -23.71 -9.35 3.10
C GLY A 38 -24.37 -9.06 4.44
N THR A 39 -25.31 -9.92 4.85
CA THR A 39 -25.84 -9.98 6.23
C THR A 39 -24.69 -10.28 7.22
N PRO A 40 -24.62 -9.65 8.40
CA PRO A 40 -25.60 -8.75 9.03
C PRO A 40 -25.33 -7.24 8.82
N SER A 41 -24.81 -6.83 7.65
CA SER A 41 -24.48 -5.43 7.34
C SER A 41 -25.34 -4.77 6.25
N SER A 42 -26.03 -5.55 5.41
CA SER A 42 -26.70 -5.07 4.18
C SER A 42 -27.67 -3.92 4.40
N GLU A 43 -28.44 -3.94 5.50
CA GLU A 43 -29.50 -2.97 5.78
C GLU A 43 -28.96 -1.54 5.93
N ILE A 44 -27.67 -1.36 6.26
CA ILE A 44 -27.01 -0.05 6.29
C ILE A 44 -27.06 0.57 4.88
N ILE A 45 -26.62 -0.19 3.88
CA ILE A 45 -26.48 0.25 2.49
C ILE A 45 -27.83 0.27 1.78
N GLU A 46 -28.73 -0.68 2.07
CA GLU A 46 -30.12 -0.60 1.60
C GLU A 46 -30.85 0.64 2.14
N THR A 47 -30.55 1.06 3.37
CA THR A 47 -31.12 2.29 3.95
C THR A 47 -30.53 3.52 3.31
N LEU A 48 -29.21 3.61 3.16
CA LEU A 48 -28.56 4.71 2.46
C LEU A 48 -29.01 4.80 0.99
N ALA A 49 -29.10 3.68 0.26
CA ALA A 49 -29.55 3.63 -1.13
C ALA A 49 -31.00 4.10 -1.31
N ARG A 50 -31.91 3.71 -0.40
CA ARG A 50 -33.30 4.20 -0.37
C ARG A 50 -33.36 5.72 -0.16
N LEU A 51 -32.44 6.28 0.62
CA LEU A 51 -32.37 7.70 0.96
C LEU A 51 -31.45 8.52 0.03
N ALA A 52 -30.74 7.88 -0.90
CA ALA A 52 -29.60 8.46 -1.60
C ALA A 52 -29.94 9.74 -2.39
N LYS A 53 -31.00 9.67 -3.21
CA LYS A 53 -31.50 10.82 -3.99
C LYS A 53 -32.07 11.93 -3.13
N GLU A 54 -32.58 11.59 -1.95
CA GLU A 54 -33.18 12.56 -1.01
C GLU A 54 -32.09 13.31 -0.23
N SER A 55 -31.02 12.61 0.13
CA SER A 55 -29.92 13.12 0.95
C SER A 55 -28.77 13.71 0.12
N GLY A 56 -28.81 13.58 -1.21
CA GLY A 56 -27.75 14.05 -2.10
C GLY A 56 -26.43 13.29 -1.91
N ILE A 57 -26.51 11.95 -1.88
CA ILE A 57 -25.35 11.06 -1.70
C ILE A 57 -25.27 10.02 -2.82
N TYR A 58 -24.07 9.49 -3.07
CA TYR A 58 -23.84 8.36 -3.96
C TYR A 58 -23.76 7.06 -3.15
N VAL A 59 -24.49 6.05 -3.60
CA VAL A 59 -24.50 4.72 -2.98
C VAL A 59 -24.46 3.67 -4.08
N GLU A 60 -23.54 2.71 -3.98
CA GLU A 60 -23.50 1.55 -4.89
C GLU A 60 -23.41 0.21 -4.16
N TRP A 61 -23.94 -0.81 -4.84
CA TRP A 61 -23.45 -2.17 -4.68
C TRP A 61 -22.31 -2.38 -5.67
N SER A 62 -21.15 -2.75 -5.15
CA SER A 62 -19.99 -3.13 -5.95
C SER A 62 -19.96 -4.64 -6.19
N VAL A 63 -19.09 -5.11 -7.09
CA VAL A 63 -18.97 -6.54 -7.43
C VAL A 63 -18.29 -7.40 -6.37
N ASN A 64 -17.51 -6.80 -5.47
CA ASN A 64 -16.90 -7.40 -4.27
C ASN A 64 -16.45 -6.30 -3.29
N GLU A 65 -16.01 -6.69 -2.10
CA GLU A 65 -15.63 -5.78 -1.01
C GLU A 65 -14.32 -5.03 -1.27
N LYS A 66 -13.37 -5.60 -2.03
CA LYS A 66 -12.14 -4.91 -2.43
C LYS A 66 -12.45 -3.70 -3.30
N VAL A 67 -13.24 -3.90 -4.36
CA VAL A 67 -13.68 -2.82 -5.26
C VAL A 67 -14.57 -1.83 -4.52
N ALA A 68 -15.44 -2.27 -3.61
CA ALA A 68 -16.20 -1.36 -2.75
C ALA A 68 -15.30 -0.48 -1.87
N ALA A 69 -14.25 -1.05 -1.28
CA ALA A 69 -13.33 -0.31 -0.40
C ALA A 69 -12.53 0.73 -1.19
N GLU A 70 -12.10 0.35 -2.40
CA GLU A 70 -11.42 1.23 -3.35
C GLU A 70 -12.36 2.37 -3.81
N VAL A 71 -13.62 2.08 -4.14
CA VAL A 71 -14.65 3.07 -4.49
C VAL A 71 -14.95 4.03 -3.33
N ALA A 72 -15.08 3.53 -2.10
CA ALA A 72 -15.32 4.38 -0.93
C ALA A 72 -14.09 5.26 -0.62
N SER A 73 -12.88 4.71 -0.70
CA SER A 73 -11.64 5.49 -0.49
C SER A 73 -11.45 6.61 -1.51
N ALA A 74 -11.94 6.44 -2.74
CA ALA A 74 -11.92 7.49 -3.76
C ALA A 74 -12.71 8.74 -3.34
N GLY A 75 -13.83 8.57 -2.62
CA GLY A 75 -14.57 9.68 -2.01
C GLY A 75 -13.71 10.46 -1.02
N ALA A 76 -13.06 9.73 -0.11
CA ALA A 76 -12.18 10.30 0.91
C ALA A 76 -10.97 11.04 0.30
N PHE A 77 -10.29 10.43 -0.69
CA PHE A 77 -9.18 11.08 -1.42
C PHE A 77 -9.61 12.38 -2.12
N ALA A 78 -10.86 12.43 -2.62
CA ALA A 78 -11.43 13.61 -3.26
C ALA A 78 -12.06 14.64 -2.29
N GLY A 79 -11.77 14.52 -0.98
CA GLY A 79 -12.22 15.47 0.04
C GLY A 79 -13.66 15.28 0.51
N MET A 80 -14.27 14.12 0.28
CA MET A 80 -15.64 13.82 0.72
C MET A 80 -15.69 12.68 1.73
N ARG A 81 -16.41 12.89 2.84
CA ARG A 81 -16.69 11.83 3.83
C ARG A 81 -17.32 10.61 3.17
N SER A 82 -16.74 9.44 3.40
CA SER A 82 -17.17 8.19 2.78
C SER A 82 -17.23 7.02 3.76
N LEU A 83 -18.02 6.00 3.43
CA LEU A 83 -18.04 4.77 4.20
C LEU A 83 -18.09 3.53 3.32
N ILE A 84 -17.69 2.42 3.93
CA ILE A 84 -17.98 1.08 3.45
C ILE A 84 -18.64 0.27 4.56
N ALA A 85 -19.58 -0.58 4.20
CA ALA A 85 -20.17 -1.57 5.10
C ALA A 85 -19.97 -2.98 4.56
N MET A 86 -19.62 -3.92 5.44
CA MET A 86 -19.42 -5.33 5.13
C MET A 86 -19.55 -6.21 6.37
N LYS A 87 -19.64 -7.52 6.19
CA LYS A 87 -19.40 -8.49 7.28
C LYS A 87 -17.91 -8.82 7.43
N HIS A 88 -17.53 -9.48 8.53
CA HIS A 88 -16.15 -9.92 8.82
C HIS A 88 -15.49 -10.76 7.71
N GLU A 89 -16.26 -11.58 6.97
CA GLU A 89 -15.72 -12.32 5.81
C GLU A 89 -15.36 -11.40 4.64
N GLY A 90 -16.14 -10.33 4.43
CA GLY A 90 -15.88 -9.31 3.42
C GLY A 90 -14.66 -8.44 3.77
N LEU A 91 -14.41 -8.22 5.07
CA LEU A 91 -13.19 -7.55 5.54
C LEU A 91 -11.95 -8.27 5.06
N ASN A 92 -11.93 -9.61 5.06
CA ASN A 92 -10.80 -10.39 4.54
C ASN A 92 -10.55 -10.16 3.04
N VAL A 93 -11.61 -9.93 2.24
CA VAL A 93 -11.51 -9.64 0.81
C VAL A 93 -10.98 -8.23 0.57
N ALA A 94 -11.46 -7.25 1.33
CA ALA A 94 -10.98 -5.87 1.28
C ALA A 94 -9.60 -5.66 1.92
N LEU A 95 -9.14 -6.58 2.76
CA LEU A 95 -7.93 -6.45 3.58
C LEU A 95 -6.67 -6.20 2.76
N ASP A 96 -6.57 -6.80 1.58
CA ASP A 96 -5.47 -6.58 0.65
C ASP A 96 -5.36 -5.09 0.24
N PHE A 97 -6.45 -4.34 0.17
CA PHE A 97 -6.39 -2.88 -0.03
C PHE A 97 -6.28 -2.12 1.31
N LEU A 98 -7.10 -2.47 2.30
CA LEU A 98 -7.19 -1.73 3.57
C LEU A 98 -5.90 -1.79 4.41
N ALA A 99 -5.13 -2.89 4.33
CA ALA A 99 -3.81 -2.98 4.97
C ALA A 99 -2.83 -1.91 4.48
N HIS A 100 -3.01 -1.42 3.25
CA HIS A 100 -2.18 -0.37 2.68
C HIS A 100 -2.61 1.02 3.13
N LEU A 101 -3.91 1.24 3.34
CA LEU A 101 -4.48 2.59 3.33
C LEU A 101 -4.08 3.43 4.56
N ASN A 102 -4.01 2.85 5.75
CA ASN A 102 -3.66 3.61 6.96
C ASN A 102 -2.18 3.92 7.10
N LEU A 103 -1.31 3.08 6.56
CA LEU A 103 0.13 3.34 6.45
C LEU A 103 0.44 4.49 5.48
N THR A 104 -0.55 4.98 4.72
CA THR A 104 -0.39 6.17 3.88
C THR A 104 -0.59 7.48 4.64
N GLN A 105 -1.43 7.48 5.70
CA GLN A 105 -1.85 8.67 6.44
C GLN A 105 -2.43 9.80 5.53
N ARG A 106 -3.15 9.43 4.46
CA ARG A 106 -3.72 10.35 3.45
C ARG A 106 -5.21 10.15 3.17
N VAL A 107 -5.99 9.94 4.24
CA VAL A 107 -7.46 10.04 4.19
C VAL A 107 -7.83 11.54 4.31
N ASN A 108 -8.01 12.20 3.17
CA ASN A 108 -8.19 13.67 3.08
C ASN A 108 -9.54 14.17 3.65
N ALA A 109 -10.54 13.29 3.74
CA ALA A 109 -11.81 13.50 4.42
C ALA A 109 -12.29 12.17 5.01
N GLY A 110 -13.07 12.19 6.08
CA GLY A 110 -13.23 11.03 6.95
C GLY A 110 -13.71 9.78 6.23
N PHE A 111 -13.01 8.66 6.43
CA PHE A 111 -13.34 7.36 5.87
C PHE A 111 -13.64 6.36 6.99
N VAL A 112 -14.86 5.83 7.00
CA VAL A 112 -15.30 4.86 8.03
C VAL A 112 -15.53 3.48 7.42
N VAL A 113 -14.85 2.47 7.98
CA VAL A 113 -14.98 1.06 7.61
C VAL A 113 -15.87 0.36 8.63
N ILE A 114 -17.14 0.13 8.28
CA ILE A 114 -18.10 -0.56 9.14
C ILE A 114 -18.00 -2.06 8.90
N VAL A 115 -17.74 -2.82 9.97
CA VAL A 115 -17.62 -4.28 9.92
C VAL A 115 -18.60 -4.90 10.89
N ALA A 116 -19.52 -5.71 10.38
CA ALA A 116 -20.49 -6.44 11.18
C ALA A 116 -20.05 -7.89 11.38
N ASP A 117 -19.61 -8.22 12.59
CA ASP A 117 -19.31 -9.60 12.98
C ASP A 117 -20.60 -10.41 13.17
N ASP A 118 -20.53 -11.71 12.92
CA ASP A 118 -21.65 -12.63 13.14
C ASP A 118 -21.32 -13.70 14.20
N PRO A 119 -21.39 -13.37 15.50
CA PRO A 119 -21.22 -14.36 16.57
C PRO A 119 -22.23 -15.51 16.43
N GLN A 120 -21.75 -16.75 16.59
CA GLN A 120 -22.43 -18.02 16.25
C GLN A 120 -22.69 -18.26 14.74
N ALA A 121 -22.20 -17.40 13.85
CA ALA A 121 -22.28 -17.54 12.39
C ALA A 121 -23.70 -17.81 11.84
N TRP A 122 -24.71 -17.04 12.29
CA TRP A 122 -26.12 -17.21 11.88
C TRP A 122 -26.36 -17.08 10.37
N SER A 123 -25.48 -16.35 9.67
CA SER A 123 -25.54 -15.98 8.25
C SER A 123 -24.18 -16.06 7.54
N SER A 124 -23.19 -16.70 8.19
CA SER A 124 -21.78 -16.72 7.76
C SER A 124 -21.24 -18.15 7.73
N ALA A 125 -20.17 -18.39 6.96
CA ALA A 125 -19.53 -19.71 6.93
C ALA A 125 -18.59 -19.92 8.14
N SER A 126 -18.20 -18.83 8.80
CA SER A 126 -17.31 -18.78 9.95
C SER A 126 -17.77 -17.76 10.98
N GLU A 127 -17.50 -18.04 12.27
CA GLU A 127 -17.46 -17.04 13.33
C GLU A 127 -16.05 -16.45 13.35
N ASN A 128 -15.93 -15.12 13.33
CA ASN A 128 -14.67 -14.41 13.37
C ASN A 128 -14.80 -13.19 14.29
N ASP A 129 -13.71 -12.82 14.95
CA ASP A 129 -13.62 -11.61 15.77
C ASP A 129 -12.73 -10.60 15.05
N SER A 130 -13.37 -9.59 14.44
CA SER A 130 -12.64 -8.60 13.63
C SER A 130 -11.66 -7.77 14.45
N ARG A 131 -11.68 -7.80 15.79
CA ARG A 131 -10.75 -7.04 16.66
C ARG A 131 -9.28 -7.43 16.50
N HIS A 132 -8.99 -8.61 15.96
CA HIS A 132 -7.61 -9.04 15.66
C HIS A 132 -7.00 -8.38 14.41
N ILE A 133 -7.82 -7.78 13.53
CA ILE A 133 -7.37 -7.15 12.29
C ILE A 133 -6.87 -5.70 12.46
N PRO A 134 -7.58 -4.77 13.17
CA PRO A 134 -7.13 -3.38 13.31
C PRO A 134 -5.69 -3.21 13.83
N PRO A 135 -5.20 -3.99 14.81
CA PRO A 135 -3.78 -3.93 15.21
C PRO A 135 -2.80 -4.27 14.09
N MET A 136 -3.16 -5.17 13.18
CA MET A 136 -2.33 -5.58 12.04
C MET A 136 -2.30 -4.54 10.92
N ILE A 137 -3.38 -3.76 10.74
CA ILE A 137 -3.50 -2.74 9.68
C ILE A 137 -3.46 -1.30 10.21
N HIS A 138 -3.01 -1.12 11.45
CA HIS A 138 -2.91 0.17 12.12
C HIS A 138 -4.23 0.97 12.09
N ALA A 139 -5.37 0.31 12.28
CA ALA A 139 -6.68 0.97 12.27
C ALA A 139 -7.21 1.24 13.69
N PRO A 140 -7.61 2.48 14.01
CA PRO A 140 -8.44 2.75 15.19
C PRO A 140 -9.75 1.97 15.09
N LEU A 141 -10.21 1.40 16.20
CA LEU A 141 -11.46 0.63 16.27
C LEU A 141 -12.41 1.23 17.30
N LEU A 142 -13.66 1.43 16.90
CA LEU A 142 -14.78 1.83 17.74
C LEU A 142 -15.82 0.71 17.79
N GLU A 143 -16.47 0.52 18.96
CA GLU A 143 -17.42 -0.57 19.18
C GLU A 143 -18.66 -0.07 19.96
N PRO A 144 -19.74 0.35 19.27
CA PRO A 144 -21.00 0.73 19.91
C PRO A 144 -21.73 -0.44 20.58
N SER A 145 -22.43 -0.14 21.68
CA SER A 145 -23.20 -1.12 22.47
C SER A 145 -24.73 -1.02 22.32
N SER A 146 -25.25 0.00 21.62
CA SER A 146 -26.68 0.23 21.42
C SER A 146 -26.96 1.01 20.12
N PRO A 147 -28.18 0.93 19.53
CA PRO A 147 -28.52 1.70 18.33
C PRO A 147 -28.32 3.22 18.46
N GLN A 148 -28.60 3.80 19.63
CA GLN A 148 -28.32 5.22 19.89
C GLN A 148 -26.82 5.51 19.79
N GLN A 149 -26.00 4.74 20.52
CA GLN A 149 -24.55 4.93 20.51
C GLN A 149 -23.94 4.64 19.13
N ALA A 150 -24.50 3.69 18.37
CA ALA A 150 -24.09 3.41 17.00
C ALA A 150 -24.37 4.59 16.07
N LYS A 151 -25.50 5.30 16.26
CA LYS A 151 -25.81 6.54 15.54
C LYS A 151 -24.85 7.67 15.92
N ASP A 152 -24.63 7.89 17.23
CA ASP A 152 -23.78 8.99 17.73
C ASP A 152 -22.28 8.78 17.43
N MET A 153 -21.79 7.54 17.46
CA MET A 153 -20.39 7.21 17.18
C MET A 153 -20.00 7.41 15.71
N MET A 154 -20.94 7.45 14.76
CA MET A 154 -20.59 7.71 13.36
C MET A 154 -19.97 9.09 13.17
N GLN A 155 -20.55 10.14 13.77
CA GLN A 155 -19.98 11.50 13.75
C GLN A 155 -18.55 11.49 14.28
N TYR A 156 -18.35 10.92 15.47
CA TYR A 156 -17.03 10.80 16.09
C TYR A 156 -16.03 9.98 15.24
N ALA A 157 -16.48 8.91 14.57
CA ALA A 157 -15.64 8.11 13.70
C ALA A 157 -15.13 8.89 12.48
N PHE A 158 -16.00 9.72 11.87
CA PHE A 158 -15.61 10.61 10.77
C PHE A 158 -14.66 11.70 11.24
N ASP A 159 -14.95 12.36 12.37
CA ASP A 159 -14.13 13.44 12.92
C ASP A 159 -12.72 12.92 13.32
N LEU A 160 -12.65 11.75 13.98
CA LEU A 160 -11.40 11.07 14.33
C LEU A 160 -10.61 10.62 13.10
N SER A 161 -11.29 10.20 12.03
CA SER A 161 -10.65 9.82 10.77
C SER A 161 -9.96 11.01 10.10
N GLU A 162 -10.58 12.19 10.16
CA GLU A 162 -10.02 13.45 9.66
C GLU A 162 -8.87 13.96 10.54
N GLU A 163 -8.97 13.84 11.86
CA GLU A 163 -7.90 14.22 12.79
C GLU A 163 -6.62 13.39 12.58
N LEU A 164 -6.78 12.09 12.30
CA LEU A 164 -5.65 11.15 12.14
C LEU A 164 -5.13 11.04 10.70
N GLY A 165 -5.88 11.52 9.69
CA GLY A 165 -5.59 11.24 8.27
C GLY A 165 -5.67 9.74 7.93
N MET A 166 -6.44 8.96 8.70
CA MET A 166 -6.51 7.50 8.67
C MET A 166 -7.97 7.06 8.67
N PHE A 167 -8.30 5.92 8.04
CA PHE A 167 -9.65 5.35 8.16
C PHE A 167 -9.86 4.77 9.57
N VAL A 168 -11.08 4.93 10.07
CA VAL A 168 -11.51 4.41 11.38
C VAL A 168 -12.45 3.24 11.15
N MET A 169 -12.24 2.14 11.89
CA MET A 169 -13.15 1.00 11.87
C MET A 169 -14.26 1.17 12.91
N VAL A 170 -15.50 0.84 12.54
CA VAL A 170 -16.64 0.72 13.46
C VAL A 170 -17.14 -0.72 13.44
N ARG A 171 -16.97 -1.43 14.55
CA ARG A 171 -17.41 -2.82 14.71
C ARG A 171 -18.84 -2.89 15.22
N SER A 172 -19.67 -3.62 14.50
CA SER A 172 -21.02 -4.03 14.90
C SER A 172 -21.07 -5.55 15.04
N CYS A 173 -22.15 -6.07 15.63
CA CYS A 173 -22.44 -7.49 15.71
C CYS A 173 -23.92 -7.74 15.37
N THR A 174 -24.29 -8.96 14.96
CA THR A 174 -25.68 -9.35 14.61
C THR A 174 -26.75 -8.88 15.61
N ARG A 175 -26.44 -8.87 16.92
CA ARG A 175 -27.38 -8.45 17.98
C ARG A 175 -27.55 -6.93 18.11
N LEU A 176 -26.56 -6.15 17.68
CA LEU A 176 -26.69 -4.70 17.52
C LEU A 176 -27.38 -4.39 16.18
N GLY A 177 -26.84 -4.91 15.07
CA GLY A 177 -27.29 -4.58 13.71
C GLY A 177 -28.78 -4.88 13.47
N HIS A 178 -29.25 -6.06 13.89
CA HIS A 178 -30.66 -6.47 13.80
C HIS A 178 -31.47 -6.19 15.09
N GLY A 179 -30.86 -5.56 16.10
CA GLY A 179 -31.54 -5.17 17.34
C GLY A 179 -32.28 -3.85 17.17
N THR A 180 -33.57 -3.79 17.51
CA THR A 180 -34.35 -2.54 17.49
C THR A 180 -34.19 -1.77 18.80
N GLY A 181 -33.91 -0.47 18.71
CA GLY A 181 -33.83 0.42 19.87
C GLY A 181 -34.44 1.80 19.60
N LYS A 182 -34.71 2.55 20.67
CA LYS A 182 -35.07 3.96 20.58
C LYS A 182 -33.84 4.77 20.19
N VAL A 183 -33.94 5.53 19.09
CA VAL A 183 -32.87 6.41 18.60
C VAL A 183 -33.41 7.83 18.48
N VAL A 184 -32.70 8.79 19.07
CA VAL A 184 -32.96 10.22 19.01
C VAL A 184 -32.17 10.85 17.87
N MET A 185 -32.88 11.58 17.02
CA MET A 185 -32.37 12.22 15.81
C MET A 185 -31.57 13.47 16.16
N GLY A 186 -30.39 13.61 15.56
CA GLY A 186 -29.61 14.85 15.51
C GLY A 186 -30.04 15.75 14.34
N GLU A 187 -29.27 16.82 14.12
CA GLU A 187 -29.44 17.71 12.97
C GLU A 187 -28.79 17.12 11.71
N MET A 188 -29.33 17.45 10.53
CA MET A 188 -28.71 17.09 9.26
C MET A 188 -27.78 18.22 8.80
N PRO A 189 -26.52 17.93 8.45
CA PRO A 189 -25.55 18.96 8.08
C PRO A 189 -25.78 19.47 6.66
N VAL A 190 -25.66 20.77 6.45
CA VAL A 190 -25.65 21.37 5.10
C VAL A 190 -24.22 21.28 4.56
N THR A 191 -23.98 20.31 3.68
CA THR A 191 -22.65 20.02 3.11
C THR A 191 -22.65 20.25 1.60
N ASP A 192 -22.06 21.36 1.17
CA ASP A 192 -21.77 21.68 -0.22
C ASP A 192 -20.26 21.57 -0.47
N VAL A 193 -19.81 20.36 -0.78
CA VAL A 193 -18.39 20.03 -1.00
C VAL A 193 -18.21 19.71 -2.47
N LYS A 194 -17.48 20.57 -3.20
CA LYS A 194 -17.02 20.23 -4.55
C LYS A 194 -15.81 19.30 -4.42
N PRO A 195 -15.88 18.04 -4.87
CA PRO A 195 -14.75 17.12 -4.78
C PRO A 195 -13.59 17.55 -5.68
N ARG A 196 -12.37 17.39 -5.17
CA ARG A 196 -11.12 17.59 -5.89
C ARG A 196 -10.06 16.73 -5.21
N VAL A 197 -9.22 16.04 -5.99
CA VAL A 197 -8.05 15.36 -5.44
C VAL A 197 -6.87 16.33 -5.53
N GLU A 198 -6.37 16.75 -4.37
CA GLU A 198 -5.14 17.54 -4.27
C GLU A 198 -3.92 16.62 -4.14
N ILE A 199 -2.78 17.05 -4.69
CA ILE A 199 -1.55 16.25 -4.74
C ILE A 199 -0.44 17.00 -4.00
N ASP A 200 -0.19 16.60 -2.75
CA ASP A 200 0.90 17.10 -1.93
C ASP A 200 1.87 15.98 -1.46
N ALA A 201 1.44 14.70 -1.40
CA ALA A 201 2.33 13.52 -1.30
C ALA A 201 1.66 12.17 -1.74
N PRO A 202 2.42 11.10 -2.07
CA PRO A 202 1.90 9.80 -2.57
C PRO A 202 1.47 8.77 -1.47
N VAL A 203 0.77 7.68 -1.88
CA VAL A 203 -0.10 6.82 -1.01
C VAL A 203 0.12 5.29 -1.23
N ARG A 204 0.75 4.50 -0.29
CA ARG A 204 1.20 3.06 -0.46
C ARG A 204 1.42 2.20 0.86
N ALA A 205 1.26 0.83 0.93
CA ALA A 205 1.89 -0.13 1.94
C ALA A 205 1.44 -1.68 2.09
N LEU A 206 2.33 -2.69 2.12
CA LEU A 206 2.04 -4.15 1.89
C LEU A 206 1.55 -5.14 3.04
N THR A 207 0.47 -5.91 2.78
CA THR A 207 0.22 -7.39 3.07
C THR A 207 -0.29 -8.01 4.43
N ALA A 208 -0.54 -9.35 4.43
CA ALA A 208 -1.82 -10.00 4.85
C ALA A 208 -1.73 -11.40 5.55
N PRO A 209 -2.76 -11.89 6.27
CA PRO A 209 -2.57 -12.90 7.34
C PRO A 209 -2.99 -14.36 7.09
N MET A 210 -3.94 -14.67 6.18
CA MET A 210 -4.93 -15.74 6.44
C MET A 210 -4.48 -17.23 6.40
N ARG A 211 -3.18 -17.54 6.41
CA ARG A 211 -2.65 -18.88 6.82
C ARG A 211 -2.77 -19.14 8.33
N HIS A 212 -3.22 -18.13 9.08
CA HIS A 212 -3.14 -18.00 10.52
C HIS A 212 -3.76 -19.15 11.34
N LEU A 213 -4.98 -19.64 11.07
CA LEU A 213 -5.64 -20.60 11.96
C LEU A 213 -4.99 -22.01 11.96
N ALA A 214 -4.64 -22.54 10.79
CA ALA A 214 -3.85 -23.79 10.71
C ALA A 214 -2.38 -23.57 11.10
N ALA A 215 -1.92 -22.32 11.16
CA ALA A 215 -0.66 -21.97 11.81
C ALA A 215 -0.82 -21.95 13.34
N LEU A 216 -1.88 -21.40 13.93
CA LEU A 216 -2.08 -21.31 15.39
C LEU A 216 -2.03 -22.67 16.08
N ASP A 217 -2.68 -23.70 15.53
CA ASP A 217 -2.60 -25.08 16.05
C ASP A 217 -1.17 -25.67 15.93
N LYS A 218 -0.46 -25.35 14.84
CA LYS A 218 0.94 -25.72 14.65
C LYS A 218 1.91 -24.88 15.49
N LEU A 219 1.53 -23.66 15.86
CA LEU A 219 2.30 -22.73 16.67
C LEU A 219 2.27 -23.19 18.13
N GLU A 220 1.13 -23.66 18.65
CA GLU A 220 1.12 -24.29 19.98
C GLU A 220 1.92 -25.61 20.00
N GLN A 221 1.87 -26.40 18.92
CA GLN A 221 2.77 -27.56 18.75
C GLN A 221 4.25 -27.16 18.61
N ALA A 222 4.55 -25.98 18.06
CA ALA A 222 5.90 -25.46 17.93
C ALA A 222 6.42 -24.95 19.28
N LYS A 223 5.59 -24.26 20.07
CA LYS A 223 5.89 -23.76 21.41
C LYS A 223 6.43 -24.85 22.33
N GLU A 224 5.75 -26.01 22.41
CA GLU A 224 6.25 -27.14 23.22
C GLU A 224 7.59 -27.70 22.71
N LYS A 225 7.86 -27.62 21.40
CA LYS A 225 9.17 -28.00 20.83
C LYS A 225 10.26 -26.95 21.05
N PHE A 226 9.86 -25.70 21.29
CA PHE A 226 10.77 -24.57 21.47
C PHE A 226 11.37 -24.53 22.87
N GLU A 227 10.65 -25.02 23.90
CA GLU A 227 11.14 -25.11 25.28
C GLU A 227 12.42 -25.96 25.42
N GLU A 228 12.64 -26.92 24.52
CA GLU A 228 13.83 -27.82 24.47
C GLU A 228 14.63 -27.67 23.16
N SER A 229 14.43 -26.59 22.40
CA SER A 229 15.06 -26.39 21.09
C SER A 229 16.57 -26.17 21.24
N PRO A 230 17.43 -26.91 20.49
CA PRO A 230 18.89 -26.71 20.51
C PRO A 230 19.33 -25.38 19.86
N TRP A 231 18.38 -24.62 19.30
CA TRP A 231 18.59 -23.28 18.73
C TRP A 231 18.32 -22.16 19.73
N ASN A 232 17.84 -22.48 20.93
CA ASN A 232 17.82 -21.54 22.04
C ASN A 232 19.06 -21.80 22.89
N ILE A 233 20.02 -20.90 22.82
CA ILE A 233 21.36 -21.09 23.38
C ILE A 233 21.55 -20.10 24.51
N TYR A 234 22.02 -20.58 25.67
CA TYR A 234 22.43 -19.74 26.79
C TYR A 234 23.94 -19.79 26.96
N GLU A 235 24.57 -18.63 27.09
CA GLU A 235 26.00 -18.45 27.36
C GLU A 235 26.16 -17.45 28.51
N GLY A 236 27.08 -17.70 29.43
CA GLY A 236 27.32 -16.86 30.62
C GLY A 236 27.07 -17.57 31.96
N PRO A 237 27.07 -16.83 33.08
CA PRO A 237 27.00 -17.41 34.44
C PRO A 237 25.59 -17.93 34.80
N ASP A 238 25.50 -18.83 35.78
CA ASP A 238 24.22 -19.42 36.24
C ASP A 238 23.23 -18.39 36.85
N GLU A 239 23.73 -17.25 37.33
CA GLU A 239 22.96 -16.17 38.00
C GLU A 239 23.52 -14.79 37.58
N PRO A 240 23.18 -14.30 36.38
CA PRO A 240 23.78 -13.08 35.82
C PRO A 240 23.26 -11.79 36.47
N ASP A 241 24.11 -10.76 36.50
CA ASP A 241 23.71 -9.40 36.89
C ASP A 241 22.79 -8.77 35.81
N LEU A 242 23.01 -9.13 34.54
CA LEU A 242 22.18 -8.74 33.41
C LEU A 242 21.99 -9.92 32.44
N LEU A 243 20.74 -10.27 32.17
CA LEU A 243 20.36 -11.18 31.08
C LEU A 243 20.05 -10.40 29.80
N LEU A 244 20.76 -10.69 28.72
CA LEU A 244 20.45 -10.23 27.37
C LEU A 244 19.60 -11.29 26.66
N ILE A 245 18.37 -10.95 26.29
CA ILE A 245 17.45 -11.83 25.57
C ILE A 245 17.50 -11.39 24.10
N CYS A 246 18.22 -12.15 23.29
CA CYS A 246 18.60 -11.77 21.93
C CYS A 246 17.78 -12.54 20.90
N THR A 247 17.54 -11.90 19.74
CA THR A 247 16.85 -12.51 18.60
C THR A 247 17.65 -12.34 17.30
N GLY A 248 17.75 -13.42 16.52
CA GLY A 248 18.46 -13.39 15.24
C GLY A 248 19.90 -12.84 15.34
N PRO A 249 20.30 -11.86 14.51
CA PRO A 249 21.68 -11.36 14.48
C PRO A 249 22.09 -10.58 15.75
N SER A 250 21.13 -10.09 16.55
CA SER A 250 21.42 -9.32 17.76
C SER A 250 22.22 -10.10 18.82
N ALA A 251 22.19 -11.42 18.78
CA ALA A 251 23.04 -12.28 19.60
C ALA A 251 24.55 -12.08 19.31
N LEU A 252 24.93 -11.92 18.05
CA LEU A 252 26.31 -11.68 17.65
C LEU A 252 26.76 -10.28 18.10
N TYR A 253 25.88 -9.28 17.95
CA TYR A 253 26.15 -7.92 18.43
C TYR A 253 26.26 -7.88 19.97
N ALA A 254 25.51 -8.72 20.68
CA ALA A 254 25.60 -8.87 22.13
C ALA A 254 26.91 -9.55 22.56
N GLN A 255 27.33 -10.63 21.88
CA GLN A 255 28.62 -11.30 22.14
C GLN A 255 29.79 -10.32 21.96
N GLU A 256 29.85 -9.63 20.82
CA GLU A 256 30.90 -8.63 20.53
C GLU A 256 30.86 -7.47 21.55
N ALA A 257 29.67 -6.97 21.90
CA ALA A 257 29.53 -5.88 22.87
C ALA A 257 29.88 -6.30 24.32
N VAL A 258 29.69 -7.57 24.68
CA VAL A 258 30.09 -8.11 25.99
C VAL A 258 31.61 -8.28 26.07
N GLU A 259 32.25 -8.86 25.05
CA GLU A 259 33.72 -8.98 24.96
C GLU A 259 34.41 -7.60 24.97
N LEU A 260 33.86 -6.63 24.23
CA LEU A 260 34.38 -5.24 24.21
C LEU A 260 34.20 -4.48 25.54
N LEU A 261 33.37 -4.98 26.45
CA LEU A 261 33.12 -4.37 27.76
C LEU A 261 33.83 -5.09 28.92
N ASP A 262 34.42 -6.29 28.73
CA ASP A 262 35.07 -7.11 29.76
C ASP A 262 34.08 -7.47 30.89
N VAL A 263 32.91 -8.00 30.52
CA VAL A 263 31.76 -8.29 31.42
C VAL A 263 31.17 -9.71 31.29
N GLU A 264 31.85 -10.61 30.58
CA GLU A 264 31.49 -12.02 30.33
C GLU A 264 31.08 -12.79 31.59
N GLU A 265 31.78 -12.55 32.70
CA GLU A 265 31.55 -13.21 34.00
C GLU A 265 30.29 -12.70 34.73
N THR A 266 29.62 -11.67 34.20
CA THR A 266 28.46 -11.01 34.85
C THR A 266 27.22 -10.90 33.95
N VAL A 267 27.37 -11.02 32.64
CA VAL A 267 26.29 -10.90 31.65
C VAL A 267 25.98 -12.28 31.06
N GLY A 268 24.70 -12.67 31.10
CA GLY A 268 24.20 -13.87 30.42
C GLY A 268 23.55 -13.51 29.09
N ILE A 269 23.78 -14.28 28.04
CA ILE A 269 23.15 -14.13 26.71
C ILE A 269 22.24 -15.32 26.45
N LEU A 270 20.93 -15.08 26.46
CA LEU A 270 19.92 -16.02 25.97
C LEU A 270 19.58 -15.69 24.50
N SER A 271 20.19 -16.42 23.58
CA SER A 271 19.94 -16.32 22.15
C SER A 271 18.71 -17.16 21.77
N LEU A 272 17.60 -16.50 21.44
CA LEU A 272 16.36 -17.17 21.02
C LEU A 272 16.36 -17.41 19.50
N GLY A 273 16.64 -18.64 19.10
CA GLY A 273 16.37 -19.13 17.74
C GLY A 273 14.87 -19.37 17.48
N THR A 274 14.02 -19.30 18.49
CA THR A 274 12.58 -19.54 18.39
C THR A 274 11.78 -18.44 19.09
N THR A 275 11.22 -17.49 18.32
CA THR A 275 10.66 -16.23 18.85
C THR A 275 9.13 -16.14 18.80
N TYR A 276 8.43 -17.05 18.11
CA TYR A 276 6.96 -17.11 18.17
C TYR A 276 6.38 -18.52 17.91
N PRO A 277 5.58 -19.08 18.85
CA PRO A 277 5.33 -18.54 20.19
C PRO A 277 6.59 -18.57 21.06
N LEU A 278 6.63 -17.78 22.13
CA LEU A 278 7.80 -17.78 23.01
C LEU A 278 7.95 -19.09 23.80
N PRO A 279 9.18 -19.64 23.94
CA PRO A 279 9.50 -20.71 24.88
C PRO A 279 9.40 -20.14 26.30
N SER A 280 8.21 -20.24 26.87
CA SER A 280 7.80 -19.49 28.03
C SER A 280 8.48 -19.99 29.30
N ARG A 281 8.68 -21.31 29.42
CA ARG A 281 9.36 -21.95 30.54
C ARG A 281 10.87 -21.67 30.51
N LEU A 282 11.49 -21.67 29.33
CA LEU A 282 12.90 -21.34 29.17
C LEU A 282 13.19 -19.88 29.55
N ILE A 283 12.37 -18.94 29.07
CA ILE A 283 12.52 -17.52 29.38
C ILE A 283 12.27 -17.26 30.88
N GLU A 284 11.24 -17.87 31.47
CA GLU A 284 10.96 -17.85 32.92
C GLU A 284 12.16 -18.36 33.74
N HIS A 285 12.81 -19.45 33.30
CA HIS A 285 13.99 -20.00 33.97
C HIS A 285 15.17 -19.02 34.02
N HIS A 286 15.50 -18.35 32.91
CA HIS A 286 16.62 -17.40 32.89
C HIS A 286 16.29 -16.05 33.55
N ILE A 287 15.09 -15.49 33.30
CA ILE A 287 14.68 -14.20 33.91
C ILE A 287 14.66 -14.31 35.44
N SER A 288 14.12 -15.40 35.99
CA SER A 288 14.02 -15.58 37.46
C SER A 288 15.38 -15.75 38.18
N ARG A 289 16.47 -15.92 37.44
CA ARG A 289 17.85 -16.05 37.95
C ARG A 289 18.70 -14.80 37.72
N ALA A 290 18.20 -13.84 36.95
CA ALA A 290 18.90 -12.61 36.60
C ALA A 290 18.47 -11.45 37.50
N LYS A 291 19.39 -10.52 37.82
CA LYS A 291 19.04 -9.29 38.56
C LYS A 291 18.39 -8.23 37.68
N ARG A 292 18.71 -8.23 36.39
CA ARG A 292 18.16 -7.35 35.34
C ARG A 292 17.97 -8.15 34.07
N SER A 293 17.05 -7.72 33.21
CA SER A 293 16.86 -8.30 31.88
C SER A 293 16.73 -7.20 30.83
N MET A 294 17.30 -7.43 29.64
CA MET A 294 17.27 -6.53 28.50
C MET A 294 16.96 -7.31 27.22
N VAL A 295 15.99 -6.85 26.43
CA VAL A 295 15.65 -7.46 25.14
C VAL A 295 16.37 -6.75 24.00
N LEU A 296 16.97 -7.54 23.11
CA LEU A 296 17.62 -7.11 21.89
C LEU A 296 16.91 -7.74 20.69
N GLU A 297 16.21 -6.89 19.92
CA GLU A 297 15.46 -7.30 18.73
C GLU A 297 15.39 -6.18 17.68
N GLU A 298 15.15 -6.59 16.43
CA GLU A 298 15.11 -5.68 15.29
C GLU A 298 13.75 -4.98 15.16
N VAL A 299 13.77 -3.71 14.73
CA VAL A 299 12.57 -2.89 14.46
C VAL A 299 11.65 -2.74 15.67
N ASP A 300 10.65 -3.61 15.85
CA ASP A 300 9.55 -3.48 16.81
C ASP A 300 9.81 -4.27 18.12
N PRO A 301 9.23 -3.86 19.28
CA PRO A 301 9.37 -4.55 20.57
C PRO A 301 8.50 -5.83 20.68
N PHE A 302 8.57 -6.73 19.69
CA PHE A 302 7.68 -7.88 19.56
C PHE A 302 7.90 -8.97 20.63
N VAL A 303 9.15 -9.31 20.91
CA VAL A 303 9.53 -10.23 21.99
C VAL A 303 9.48 -9.49 23.33
N GLU A 304 9.92 -8.23 23.39
CA GLU A 304 9.88 -7.38 24.59
C GLU A 304 8.45 -7.29 25.16
N ASP A 305 7.44 -7.00 24.33
CA ASP A 305 6.05 -6.90 24.77
C ASP A 305 5.41 -8.24 25.10
N GLN A 306 5.85 -9.34 24.47
CA GLN A 306 5.41 -10.69 24.87
C GLN A 306 6.05 -11.14 26.18
N ILE A 307 7.30 -10.78 26.45
CA ILE A 307 7.96 -11.07 27.73
C ILE A 307 7.35 -10.21 28.85
N LYS A 308 7.00 -8.95 28.62
CA LYS A 308 6.22 -8.14 29.57
C LYS A 308 4.89 -8.78 29.92
N LYS A 309 4.15 -9.29 28.92
CA LYS A 309 2.89 -10.05 29.13
C LYS A 309 3.13 -11.32 29.94
N LEU A 310 4.13 -12.13 29.56
CA LEU A 310 4.50 -13.34 30.28
C LEU A 310 4.88 -13.05 31.74
N ALA A 311 5.68 -12.01 31.99
CA ALA A 311 6.10 -11.60 33.33
C ALA A 311 4.91 -11.12 34.19
N ALA A 312 3.95 -10.40 33.59
CA ALA A 312 2.71 -10.02 34.25
C ALA A 312 1.81 -11.24 34.56
N ASP A 313 1.63 -12.15 33.61
CA ASP A 313 0.79 -13.35 33.76
C ASP A 313 1.37 -14.36 34.78
N ARG A 314 2.70 -14.46 34.86
CA ARG A 314 3.43 -15.44 35.69
C ARG A 314 3.94 -14.89 37.01
N ASN A 315 3.89 -13.57 37.21
CA ASN A 315 4.49 -12.86 38.35
C ASN A 315 6.01 -13.02 38.45
N LEU A 316 6.72 -12.88 37.33
CA LEU A 316 8.18 -13.06 37.29
C LEU A 316 8.91 -11.87 37.94
N PRO A 317 9.94 -12.12 38.77
CA PRO A 317 10.80 -11.07 39.30
C PRO A 317 11.84 -10.61 38.27
N PRO A 318 12.49 -9.45 38.48
CA PRO A 318 12.22 -8.46 39.54
C PRO A 318 11.34 -7.30 39.04
N TYR A 319 10.34 -6.90 39.83
CA TYR A 319 9.55 -5.68 39.57
C TYR A 319 10.29 -4.38 39.96
N ASP A 320 11.44 -4.50 40.64
CA ASP A 320 12.21 -3.35 41.15
C ASP A 320 12.98 -2.61 40.04
N GLU A 321 13.21 -3.27 38.89
CA GLU A 321 13.79 -2.67 37.69
C GLU A 321 12.95 -3.08 36.45
N PRO A 322 12.78 -2.22 35.43
CA PRO A 322 11.99 -2.56 34.25
C PRO A 322 12.72 -3.56 33.35
N LEU A 323 11.97 -4.27 32.48
CA LEU A 323 12.56 -4.96 31.34
C LEU A 323 13.17 -3.92 30.38
N TYR A 324 14.49 -3.92 30.25
CA TYR A 324 15.23 -2.98 29.42
C TYR A 324 15.10 -3.32 27.93
N GLY A 325 15.24 -2.34 27.04
CA GLY A 325 15.03 -2.53 25.60
C GLY A 325 14.60 -1.25 24.88
N LYS A 326 13.75 -1.40 23.86
CA LYS A 326 13.17 -0.30 23.07
C LYS A 326 12.15 0.50 23.87
N GLY A 327 11.28 -0.17 24.63
CA GLY A 327 10.24 0.48 25.44
C GLY A 327 10.78 1.35 26.60
N THR A 328 12.05 1.16 26.95
CA THR A 328 12.77 1.99 27.94
C THR A 328 13.81 2.93 27.31
N GLY A 329 13.89 3.00 25.97
CA GLY A 329 14.84 3.87 25.25
C GLY A 329 16.32 3.50 25.38
N HIS A 330 16.62 2.27 25.83
CA HIS A 330 18.01 1.77 25.89
C HIS A 330 18.48 1.30 24.51
N ILE A 331 17.55 0.86 23.67
CA ILE A 331 17.72 0.53 22.26
C ILE A 331 16.80 1.42 21.41
N SER A 332 17.20 1.77 20.19
CA SER A 332 16.36 2.50 19.25
C SER A 332 15.18 1.62 18.76
N PRO A 333 13.94 2.15 18.72
CA PRO A 333 12.80 1.49 18.06
C PRO A 333 12.82 1.66 16.52
N ALA A 334 13.86 2.27 15.95
CA ALA A 334 13.99 2.50 14.51
C ALA A 334 15.44 2.34 14.03
N GLY A 335 15.61 1.82 12.81
CA GLY A 335 16.92 1.44 12.26
C GLY A 335 17.33 0.01 12.63
N GLU A 336 18.44 -0.44 12.04
CA GLU A 336 19.06 -1.75 12.30
C GLU A 336 19.88 -1.71 13.60
N LEU A 337 19.88 -2.80 14.36
CA LEU A 337 20.83 -2.98 15.46
C LEU A 337 22.26 -3.17 14.94
N ASN A 338 23.22 -2.75 15.75
CA ASN A 338 24.65 -2.96 15.52
C ASN A 338 25.39 -3.07 16.88
N PRO A 339 26.64 -3.57 16.91
CA PRO A 339 27.42 -3.69 18.15
C PRO A 339 27.54 -2.37 18.92
N ASP A 340 27.64 -1.23 18.21
CA ASP A 340 27.81 0.09 18.82
C ASP A 340 26.59 0.55 19.63
N GLU A 341 25.37 0.29 19.16
CA GLU A 341 24.13 0.59 19.89
C GLU A 341 23.88 -0.40 21.03
N VAL A 342 24.17 -1.69 20.81
CA VAL A 342 24.05 -2.73 21.83
C VAL A 342 25.02 -2.46 22.99
N LEU A 343 26.27 -2.12 22.70
CA LEU A 343 27.28 -1.76 23.70
C LEU A 343 26.86 -0.54 24.53
N LYS A 344 26.36 0.52 23.89
CA LYS A 344 25.81 1.70 24.60
C LYS A 344 24.59 1.35 25.44
N GLY A 345 23.80 0.37 25.01
CA GLY A 345 22.64 -0.15 25.75
C GLY A 345 23.07 -0.89 27.02
N ILE A 346 23.92 -1.91 26.88
CA ILE A 346 24.47 -2.71 27.98
C ILE A 346 25.17 -1.82 29.01
N ALA A 347 26.07 -0.95 28.56
CA ALA A 347 26.82 -0.06 29.44
C ALA A 347 25.92 0.91 30.23
N ARG A 348 24.78 1.36 29.66
CA ARG A 348 23.78 2.16 30.38
C ARG A 348 23.07 1.35 31.49
N VAL A 349 22.74 0.08 31.23
CA VAL A 349 22.08 -0.81 32.22
C VAL A 349 23.06 -1.24 33.34
N LEU A 350 24.31 -1.52 32.99
CA LEU A 350 25.37 -1.86 33.95
C LEU A 350 25.95 -0.64 34.68
N ARG A 351 25.72 0.59 34.15
CA ARG A 351 26.26 1.87 34.65
C ARG A 351 27.79 1.93 34.57
N ALA A 352 28.37 1.43 33.48
CA ALA A 352 29.82 1.40 33.26
C ALA A 352 30.40 2.81 33.13
N GLU A 353 31.55 3.07 33.78
CA GLU A 353 32.19 4.40 33.80
C GLU A 353 32.93 4.76 32.49
N ARG A 354 33.15 3.79 31.60
CA ARG A 354 33.89 3.97 30.35
C ARG A 354 33.31 3.11 29.22
N LEU A 355 33.08 3.73 28.07
CA LEU A 355 32.85 3.04 26.79
C LEU A 355 34.19 2.93 26.03
N PRO A 356 34.39 1.93 25.16
CA PRO A 356 35.46 1.98 24.17
C PRO A 356 35.30 3.21 23.27
N ASP A 357 36.41 3.81 22.83
CA ASP A 357 36.37 4.94 21.89
C ASP A 357 35.89 4.48 20.51
N GLN A 358 34.60 4.66 20.23
CA GLN A 358 34.09 4.75 18.86
C GLN A 358 34.66 6.03 18.23
N ASP A 359 35.72 5.91 17.43
CA ASP A 359 36.28 7.03 16.70
C ASP A 359 35.23 7.58 15.72
N ALA A 360 34.60 8.70 16.10
CA ALA A 360 33.62 9.40 15.28
C ALA A 360 34.18 9.89 13.93
N GLY A 361 35.50 9.82 13.71
CA GLY A 361 36.14 9.95 12.41
C GLY A 361 35.88 8.78 11.46
N TYR A 362 35.73 7.54 11.97
CA TYR A 362 35.53 6.35 11.14
C TYR A 362 34.16 6.33 10.46
N SER A 363 33.07 6.53 11.19
CA SER A 363 31.72 6.55 10.59
C SER A 363 31.59 7.65 9.54
N ARG A 364 32.10 8.86 9.83
CA ARG A 364 32.12 9.97 8.86
C ARG A 364 32.94 9.67 7.61
N LEU A 365 34.04 8.91 7.74
CA LEU A 365 34.84 8.46 6.61
C LEU A 365 34.13 7.36 5.82
N ALA A 366 33.44 6.44 6.49
CA ALA A 366 32.65 5.39 5.86
C ALA A 366 31.47 5.98 5.05
N ASP A 367 30.69 6.89 5.65
CA ASP A 367 29.60 7.62 4.98
C ASP A 367 30.11 8.36 3.75
N HIS A 368 31.20 9.12 3.90
CA HIS A 368 31.83 9.85 2.79
C HIS A 368 32.31 8.92 1.66
N LEU A 369 32.90 7.76 1.99
CA LEU A 369 33.34 6.79 1.00
C LEU A 369 32.18 6.06 0.32
N VAL A 370 31.06 5.84 1.02
CA VAL A 370 29.83 5.30 0.43
C VAL A 370 29.21 6.30 -0.53
N ASP A 371 29.09 7.57 -0.14
CA ASP A 371 28.59 8.65 -1.01
C ASP A 371 29.46 8.87 -2.25
N GLU A 372 30.80 8.79 -2.12
CA GLU A 372 31.70 8.96 -3.28
C GLU A 372 31.75 7.74 -4.22
N ARG A 373 31.60 6.51 -3.70
CA ARG A 373 31.92 5.28 -4.45
C ARG A 373 30.73 4.41 -4.80
N THR A 374 29.57 4.61 -4.18
CA THR A 374 28.37 3.86 -4.52
C THR A 374 27.51 4.63 -5.52
N VAL A 375 27.00 3.92 -6.54
CA VAL A 375 26.08 4.51 -7.51
C VAL A 375 24.66 4.24 -7.03
N SER A 376 23.92 5.31 -6.70
CA SER A 376 22.51 5.21 -6.29
C SER A 376 21.67 4.53 -7.37
N ARG A 377 21.15 3.33 -7.06
CA ARG A 377 20.22 2.58 -7.93
C ARG A 377 18.78 3.00 -7.65
N GLY A 378 18.46 4.24 -8.00
CA GLY A 378 17.10 4.77 -7.87
C GLY A 378 16.07 4.02 -8.73
N LEU A 379 14.79 4.14 -8.37
CA LEU A 379 13.67 3.59 -9.13
C LEU A 379 13.60 4.27 -10.52
N ILE A 380 13.97 3.53 -11.58
CA ILE A 380 14.00 4.00 -12.97
C ILE A 380 13.57 2.87 -13.93
N TRP A 381 12.83 3.23 -14.98
CA TRP A 381 12.59 2.30 -16.09
C TRP A 381 13.87 1.97 -16.84
N CYS A 382 14.04 0.68 -17.13
CA CYS A 382 15.13 0.13 -17.93
C CYS A 382 15.28 0.85 -19.30
N PRO A 383 16.48 0.84 -19.89
CA PRO A 383 16.67 1.25 -21.29
C PRO A 383 15.67 0.53 -22.21
N GLY A 384 15.05 1.26 -23.13
CA GLY A 384 14.04 0.71 -24.06
C GLY A 384 12.74 0.20 -23.43
N CYS A 385 12.49 0.44 -22.13
CA CYS A 385 11.25 0.02 -21.49
C CYS A 385 10.01 0.69 -22.15
N PRO A 386 8.98 -0.08 -22.55
CA PRO A 386 7.80 0.45 -23.24
C PRO A 386 7.02 1.47 -22.40
N HIS A 387 6.97 1.27 -21.07
CA HIS A 387 6.22 2.14 -20.17
C HIS A 387 6.69 3.60 -20.20
N ARG A 388 7.97 3.87 -20.52
CA ARG A 388 8.47 5.26 -20.66
C ARG A 388 7.74 6.02 -21.78
N GLY A 389 7.36 5.32 -22.86
CA GLY A 389 6.53 5.88 -23.92
C GLY A 389 5.09 6.12 -23.47
N THR A 390 4.46 5.11 -22.85
CA THR A 390 3.09 5.23 -22.30
C THR A 390 2.94 6.42 -21.35
N PHE A 391 3.80 6.52 -20.33
CA PHE A 391 3.71 7.59 -19.34
C PHE A 391 4.09 8.96 -19.91
N TRP A 392 4.89 9.01 -20.97
CA TRP A 392 5.14 10.24 -21.71
C TRP A 392 3.86 10.74 -22.39
N SER A 393 3.11 9.84 -23.02
CA SER A 393 1.82 10.15 -23.63
C SER A 393 0.76 10.53 -22.59
N VAL A 394 0.66 9.82 -21.46
CA VAL A 394 -0.24 10.17 -20.33
C VAL A 394 0.05 11.57 -19.80
N LYS A 395 1.31 11.86 -19.47
CA LYS A 395 1.76 13.16 -18.97
C LYS A 395 1.41 14.30 -19.94
N ASN A 396 1.65 14.11 -21.23
CA ASN A 396 1.39 15.15 -22.22
C ASN A 396 -0.11 15.35 -22.47
N ALA A 397 -0.90 14.28 -22.59
CA ALA A 397 -2.35 14.38 -22.75
C ALA A 397 -3.00 15.13 -21.58
N LEU A 398 -2.63 14.80 -20.34
CA LEU A 398 -3.11 15.51 -19.15
C LEU A 398 -2.67 16.98 -19.12
N LYS A 399 -1.43 17.28 -19.56
CA LYS A 399 -0.92 18.65 -19.62
C LYS A 399 -1.56 19.49 -20.73
N LEU A 400 -1.97 18.88 -21.84
CA LEU A 400 -2.72 19.52 -22.92
C LEU A 400 -4.18 19.78 -22.54
N ASP A 401 -4.80 18.85 -21.81
CA ASP A 401 -6.16 18.98 -21.27
C ASP A 401 -6.26 20.07 -20.18
N GLY A 402 -5.27 20.16 -19.29
CA GLY A 402 -5.13 21.26 -18.36
C GLY A 402 -6.09 21.27 -17.16
N ARG A 403 -6.92 20.23 -16.97
CA ARG A 403 -7.82 20.09 -15.80
C ARG A 403 -7.20 19.35 -14.60
N ASP A 404 -5.86 19.35 -14.48
CA ASP A 404 -5.11 18.66 -13.41
C ASP A 404 -5.55 17.20 -13.19
N GLY A 405 -5.50 16.39 -14.25
CA GLY A 405 -5.97 15.00 -14.20
C GLY A 405 -5.25 14.10 -13.19
N PHE A 406 -5.99 13.11 -12.68
CA PHE A 406 -5.53 12.20 -11.66
C PHE A 406 -5.20 10.82 -12.24
N VAL A 407 -3.99 10.32 -11.95
CA VAL A 407 -3.55 8.99 -12.38
C VAL A 407 -3.50 8.03 -11.20
N THR A 408 -4.38 7.05 -11.19
CA THR A 408 -4.34 5.92 -10.25
C THR A 408 -3.47 4.79 -10.81
N GLY A 409 -2.98 3.91 -9.94
CA GLY A 409 -2.20 2.75 -10.36
C GLY A 409 -2.01 1.71 -9.28
N ASP A 410 -1.11 0.79 -9.59
CA ASP A 410 -0.88 -0.47 -8.88
C ASP A 410 0.62 -0.75 -8.77
N ILE A 411 1.00 -1.74 -7.96
CA ILE A 411 2.40 -2.18 -7.85
C ILE A 411 2.85 -2.96 -9.09
N GLY A 412 3.94 -2.51 -9.73
CA GLY A 412 4.52 -3.13 -10.92
C GLY A 412 5.55 -2.23 -11.62
N CYS A 413 6.05 -2.65 -12.79
CA CYS A 413 7.06 -1.86 -13.54
C CYS A 413 6.58 -0.45 -13.92
N TYR A 414 5.28 -0.26 -14.09
CA TYR A 414 4.65 1.04 -14.32
C TYR A 414 4.65 1.92 -13.07
N GLY A 415 4.67 1.34 -11.86
CA GLY A 415 4.86 2.07 -10.61
C GLY A 415 6.21 2.79 -10.49
N MET A 416 7.19 2.47 -11.34
CA MET A 416 8.43 3.23 -11.47
C MET A 416 8.20 4.67 -11.99
N ASP A 417 7.00 5.00 -12.49
CA ASP A 417 6.61 6.39 -12.80
C ASP A 417 6.71 7.30 -11.57
N ALA A 418 6.43 6.76 -10.39
CA ALA A 418 6.49 7.48 -9.12
C ALA A 418 7.90 7.43 -8.48
N GLY A 419 8.92 7.03 -9.25
CA GLY A 419 10.34 7.02 -8.88
C GLY A 419 11.15 8.12 -9.59
N PHE A 420 12.42 8.27 -9.24
CA PHE A 420 13.32 9.29 -9.80
C PHE A 420 13.36 9.30 -11.33
N GLY A 421 13.34 8.12 -11.96
CA GLY A 421 13.40 7.96 -13.41
C GLY A 421 12.07 8.16 -14.16
N GLY A 422 10.96 8.32 -13.43
CA GLY A 422 9.61 8.49 -13.94
C GLY A 422 9.16 9.96 -14.08
N PHE A 423 7.87 10.18 -14.29
CA PHE A 423 7.27 11.51 -14.45
C PHE A 423 6.39 11.95 -13.27
N GLY A 424 6.14 11.08 -12.29
CA GLY A 424 5.42 11.40 -11.05
C GLY A 424 3.91 11.56 -11.22
N SER A 425 3.32 10.88 -12.21
CA SER A 425 1.90 10.96 -12.56
C SER A 425 1.06 10.07 -11.62
N THR A 426 1.43 8.80 -11.46
CA THR A 426 0.70 7.83 -10.63
C THR A 426 0.78 8.14 -9.13
N GLN A 427 -0.38 8.27 -8.47
CA GLN A 427 -0.48 8.66 -7.06
C GLN A 427 -0.78 7.49 -6.08
N PRO A 428 -2.00 6.93 -5.98
CA PRO A 428 -2.24 5.77 -5.13
C PRO A 428 -1.60 4.53 -5.75
N MET A 429 -0.90 3.78 -4.91
CA MET A 429 -0.26 2.51 -5.26
C MET A 429 -0.25 1.63 -4.02
N ALA A 430 -1.41 1.03 -3.75
CA ALA A 430 -1.58 0.03 -2.71
C ALA A 430 -1.20 -1.36 -3.27
N SER A 431 -2.18 -2.26 -3.41
CA SER A 431 -1.97 -3.61 -3.93
C SER A 431 -2.27 -3.68 -5.43
N MET A 432 -2.15 -4.89 -6.00
CA MET A 432 -2.52 -5.14 -7.40
C MET A 432 -4.05 -5.01 -7.60
N GLY A 433 -4.48 -4.06 -8.43
CA GLY A 433 -5.88 -3.82 -8.83
C GLY A 433 -6.52 -2.56 -8.23
N THR A 434 -5.89 -1.97 -7.21
CA THR A 434 -6.28 -0.70 -6.57
C THR A 434 -6.58 0.41 -7.57
N GLY A 435 -5.73 0.59 -8.57
CA GLY A 435 -5.84 1.69 -9.51
C GLY A 435 -7.20 1.74 -10.20
N ALA A 436 -7.69 0.58 -10.65
CA ALA A 436 -8.96 0.48 -11.37
C ALA A 436 -10.18 0.66 -10.45
N GLY A 437 -10.13 0.14 -9.22
CA GLY A 437 -11.22 0.32 -8.24
C GLY A 437 -11.34 1.78 -7.79
N VAL A 438 -10.22 2.42 -7.45
CA VAL A 438 -10.20 3.84 -7.02
C VAL A 438 -10.64 4.75 -8.18
N ALA A 439 -10.19 4.47 -9.41
CA ALA A 439 -10.67 5.19 -10.59
C ALA A 439 -12.16 5.00 -10.87
N SER A 440 -12.70 3.80 -10.57
CA SER A 440 -14.14 3.54 -10.65
C SER A 440 -14.91 4.45 -9.70
N GLY A 441 -14.44 4.62 -8.45
CA GLY A 441 -15.06 5.53 -7.48
C GLY A 441 -14.96 6.99 -7.88
N LEU A 442 -13.76 7.48 -8.27
CA LEU A 442 -13.56 8.84 -8.75
C LEU A 442 -14.46 9.17 -9.95
N GLY A 443 -14.62 8.20 -10.86
CA GLY A 443 -15.50 8.29 -12.03
C GLY A 443 -17.00 8.39 -11.71
N LYS A 444 -17.42 8.24 -10.45
CA LYS A 444 -18.79 8.51 -9.98
C LYS A 444 -18.98 9.92 -9.43
N LEU A 445 -17.89 10.62 -9.10
CA LEU A 445 -17.94 11.91 -8.40
C LEU A 445 -18.30 13.08 -9.33
N THR A 446 -18.40 12.84 -10.64
CA THR A 446 -18.86 13.83 -11.64
C THR A 446 -20.25 14.39 -11.30
N GLY A 447 -21.12 13.59 -10.66
CA GLY A 447 -22.43 14.03 -10.16
C GLY A 447 -22.37 15.07 -9.04
N PHE A 448 -21.21 15.25 -8.40
CA PHE A 448 -20.93 16.29 -7.41
C PHE A 448 -20.08 17.44 -7.98
N GLY A 449 -19.80 17.44 -9.30
CA GLY A 449 -18.98 18.44 -9.96
C GLY A 449 -17.48 18.11 -10.04
N PHE A 450 -17.07 16.86 -9.83
CA PHE A 450 -15.71 16.42 -10.12
C PHE A 450 -15.41 16.54 -11.63
N ASP A 451 -14.41 17.35 -12.00
CA ASP A 451 -14.09 17.71 -13.38
C ASP A 451 -12.68 17.29 -13.86
N GLN A 452 -11.82 16.82 -12.94
CA GLN A 452 -10.51 16.25 -13.25
C GLN A 452 -10.67 14.94 -14.05
N PRO A 453 -9.95 14.75 -15.17
CA PRO A 453 -9.95 13.47 -15.87
C PRO A 453 -9.23 12.39 -15.06
N VAL A 454 -9.79 11.18 -15.05
CA VAL A 454 -9.26 10.02 -14.31
C VAL A 454 -8.65 9.01 -15.27
N ILE A 455 -7.38 8.69 -15.06
CA ILE A 455 -6.67 7.62 -15.75
C ILE A 455 -6.25 6.57 -14.71
N SER A 456 -6.49 5.29 -14.98
CA SER A 456 -5.92 4.17 -14.23
C SER A 456 -4.86 3.49 -15.06
N VAL A 457 -3.71 3.14 -14.47
CA VAL A 457 -2.65 2.37 -15.17
C VAL A 457 -2.43 1.04 -14.47
N ALA A 458 -2.53 -0.07 -15.23
CA ALA A 458 -2.29 -1.42 -14.73
C ALA A 458 -1.50 -2.27 -15.74
N GLY A 459 -0.71 -3.23 -15.23
CA GLY A 459 0.01 -4.20 -16.07
C GLY A 459 -0.90 -5.31 -16.59
N ASP A 460 -0.44 -6.03 -17.62
CA ASP A 460 -1.07 -7.25 -18.15
C ASP A 460 -1.32 -8.35 -17.10
N SER A 461 -0.32 -8.69 -16.30
CA SER A 461 -0.44 -9.66 -15.20
C SER A 461 -1.39 -9.15 -14.11
N THR A 462 -1.34 -7.85 -13.81
CA THR A 462 -2.25 -7.16 -12.88
C THR A 462 -3.69 -7.17 -13.39
N PHE A 463 -3.89 -7.09 -14.71
CA PHE A 463 -5.21 -7.09 -15.34
C PHE A 463 -5.99 -8.36 -14.97
N PHE A 464 -5.36 -9.52 -15.15
CA PHE A 464 -5.94 -10.83 -14.80
C PHE A 464 -6.06 -11.05 -13.28
N HIS A 465 -5.18 -10.43 -12.48
CA HIS A 465 -5.19 -10.58 -11.02
C HIS A 465 -6.42 -9.94 -10.37
N ALA A 466 -6.70 -8.66 -10.69
CA ALA A 466 -7.72 -7.89 -9.95
C ALA A 466 -8.42 -6.76 -10.73
N VAL A 467 -8.02 -6.43 -11.95
CA VAL A 467 -8.66 -5.33 -12.72
C VAL A 467 -9.99 -5.76 -13.35
N ILE A 468 -10.14 -7.03 -13.76
CA ILE A 468 -11.37 -7.54 -14.38
C ILE A 468 -12.62 -7.27 -13.51
N PRO A 469 -12.64 -7.58 -12.19
CA PRO A 469 -13.74 -7.17 -11.31
C PRO A 469 -14.03 -5.67 -11.32
N ALA A 470 -13.00 -4.82 -11.22
CA ALA A 470 -13.16 -3.37 -11.23
C ALA A 470 -13.75 -2.85 -12.56
N LEU A 471 -13.42 -3.47 -13.70
CA LEU A 471 -14.04 -3.17 -14.99
C LEU A 471 -15.52 -3.59 -15.05
N VAL A 472 -15.88 -4.77 -14.56
CA VAL A 472 -17.29 -5.19 -14.47
C VAL A 472 -18.08 -4.21 -13.59
N ASN A 473 -17.49 -3.77 -12.47
CA ASN A 473 -18.06 -2.73 -11.61
C ASN A 473 -18.27 -1.41 -12.34
N ALA A 474 -17.23 -0.94 -13.03
CA ALA A 474 -17.23 0.34 -13.75
C ALA A 474 -18.27 0.38 -14.87
N THR A 475 -18.41 -0.72 -15.63
CA THR A 475 -19.43 -0.85 -16.67
C THR A 475 -20.83 -0.87 -16.05
N TYR A 476 -21.05 -1.67 -15.00
CA TYR A 476 -22.36 -1.78 -14.35
C TYR A 476 -22.81 -0.47 -13.70
N ASN A 477 -21.96 0.15 -12.89
CA ASN A 477 -22.24 1.40 -12.19
C ASN A 477 -22.03 2.66 -13.06
N ARG A 478 -21.58 2.51 -14.31
CA ARG A 478 -21.30 3.59 -15.28
C ARG A 478 -20.32 4.63 -14.72
N SER A 479 -19.13 4.17 -14.36
CA SER A 479 -18.02 5.00 -13.88
C SER A 479 -17.25 5.63 -15.04
N ASN A 480 -16.93 6.92 -14.93
CA ASN A 480 -16.23 7.70 -15.94
C ASN A 480 -14.70 7.72 -15.70
N PHE A 481 -13.95 6.77 -16.26
CA PHE A 481 -12.47 6.82 -16.29
C PHE A 481 -11.87 6.12 -17.51
N THR A 482 -10.57 6.34 -17.75
CA THR A 482 -9.80 5.63 -18.78
C THR A 482 -8.84 4.63 -18.14
N LEU A 483 -8.92 3.35 -18.49
CA LEU A 483 -7.91 2.36 -18.13
C LEU A 483 -6.83 2.28 -19.21
N VAL A 484 -5.57 2.45 -18.84
CA VAL A 484 -4.41 2.17 -19.69
C VAL A 484 -3.80 0.85 -19.23
N VAL A 485 -3.92 -0.19 -20.04
CA VAL A 485 -3.26 -1.48 -19.80
C VAL A 485 -1.89 -1.45 -20.46
N VAL A 486 -0.83 -1.63 -19.68
CA VAL A 486 0.54 -1.72 -20.21
C VAL A 486 0.98 -3.18 -20.37
N ASP A 487 0.73 -3.72 -21.55
CA ASP A 487 1.09 -5.09 -21.93
C ASP A 487 2.54 -5.12 -22.41
N ASN A 488 3.43 -5.53 -21.49
CA ASN A 488 4.81 -5.86 -21.81
C ASN A 488 5.04 -7.39 -21.97
N SER A 489 3.95 -8.17 -21.94
CA SER A 489 3.91 -9.62 -22.00
C SER A 489 4.80 -10.30 -20.96
N ALA A 490 4.89 -9.77 -19.74
CA ALA A 490 5.74 -10.32 -18.68
C ALA A 490 5.38 -9.90 -17.24
N THR A 491 5.43 -10.86 -16.30
CA THR A 491 5.47 -10.56 -14.86
C THR A 491 6.89 -10.10 -14.46
N ALA A 492 7.32 -8.95 -14.98
CA ALA A 492 8.73 -8.59 -15.08
C ALA A 492 9.44 -8.39 -13.72
N MET A 493 8.84 -7.67 -12.77
CA MET A 493 9.47 -7.36 -11.47
C MET A 493 9.81 -8.59 -10.62
N THR A 494 9.08 -9.69 -10.76
CA THR A 494 9.28 -10.92 -9.99
C THR A 494 10.26 -11.89 -10.65
N GLY A 495 10.72 -11.61 -11.88
CA GLY A 495 11.61 -12.49 -12.65
C GLY A 495 10.98 -13.10 -13.91
N PHE A 496 10.06 -12.39 -14.58
CA PHE A 496 9.48 -12.76 -15.87
C PHE A 496 8.68 -14.08 -15.88
N GLN A 497 8.02 -14.40 -14.77
CA GLN A 497 7.16 -15.59 -14.67
C GLN A 497 5.98 -15.51 -15.65
N PRO A 498 5.55 -16.65 -16.22
CA PRO A 498 4.38 -16.69 -17.07
C PRO A 498 3.09 -16.39 -16.31
N HIS A 499 2.14 -15.78 -17.03
CA HIS A 499 0.79 -15.41 -16.59
C HIS A 499 -0.19 -15.65 -17.75
N ALA A 500 -1.49 -15.48 -17.53
CA ALA A 500 -2.53 -15.84 -18.50
C ALA A 500 -2.43 -15.12 -19.87
N GLY A 501 -1.76 -13.97 -19.94
CA GLY A 501 -1.53 -13.23 -21.19
C GLY A 501 -0.35 -13.74 -22.03
N VAL A 502 0.53 -14.58 -21.47
CA VAL A 502 1.58 -15.26 -22.24
C VAL A 502 1.20 -16.72 -22.47
N GLY A 503 1.44 -17.21 -23.70
CA GLY A 503 0.94 -18.51 -24.16
C GLY A 503 1.70 -19.72 -23.62
N LYS A 504 2.06 -19.70 -22.34
CA LYS A 504 2.95 -20.68 -21.70
C LYS A 504 2.58 -20.90 -20.23
N THR A 505 2.56 -22.15 -19.76
CA THR A 505 2.32 -22.49 -18.35
C THR A 505 3.60 -22.37 -17.51
N ALA A 506 3.46 -22.41 -16.18
CA ALA A 506 4.60 -22.53 -15.26
C ALA A 506 5.42 -23.83 -15.46
N MET A 507 4.83 -24.88 -16.02
CA MET A 507 5.53 -26.12 -16.39
C MET A 507 6.25 -26.02 -17.74
N GLY A 508 5.99 -24.94 -18.50
CA GLY A 508 6.59 -24.67 -19.80
C GLY A 508 5.74 -25.08 -21.00
N ASP A 509 4.56 -25.67 -20.80
CA ASP A 509 3.65 -26.10 -21.87
C ASP A 509 3.09 -24.90 -22.62
N ALA A 510 2.97 -25.00 -23.95
CA ALA A 510 2.31 -23.99 -24.76
C ALA A 510 0.78 -24.06 -24.56
N VAL A 511 0.15 -22.90 -24.33
CA VAL A 511 -1.30 -22.76 -24.12
C VAL A 511 -1.85 -21.53 -24.84
N PRO A 512 -3.15 -21.49 -25.19
CA PRO A 512 -3.77 -20.29 -25.74
C PRO A 512 -3.65 -19.10 -24.78
N GLN A 513 -3.29 -17.92 -25.31
CA GLN A 513 -3.29 -16.68 -24.54
C GLN A 513 -4.72 -16.23 -24.22
N VAL A 514 -4.92 -15.74 -23.01
CA VAL A 514 -6.14 -15.02 -22.64
C VAL A 514 -6.02 -13.58 -23.15
N ASP A 515 -6.99 -13.16 -23.94
CA ASP A 515 -6.95 -11.93 -24.73
C ASP A 515 -7.64 -10.77 -23.98
N ILE A 516 -6.84 -9.78 -23.57
CA ILE A 516 -7.27 -8.60 -22.82
C ILE A 516 -8.27 -7.76 -23.64
N GLU A 517 -8.02 -7.57 -24.94
CA GLU A 517 -8.88 -6.77 -25.82
C GLU A 517 -10.27 -7.41 -25.93
N LYS A 518 -10.31 -8.73 -26.17
CA LYS A 518 -11.58 -9.47 -26.28
C LYS A 518 -12.37 -9.47 -24.97
N ILE A 519 -11.71 -9.55 -23.81
CA ILE A 519 -12.37 -9.42 -22.51
C ILE A 519 -13.01 -8.03 -22.39
N CYS A 520 -12.27 -6.96 -22.64
CA CYS A 520 -12.79 -5.60 -22.54
C CYS A 520 -13.94 -5.35 -23.52
N ARG A 521 -13.82 -5.76 -24.78
CA ARG A 521 -14.91 -5.64 -25.78
C ARG A 521 -16.14 -6.48 -25.42
N SER A 522 -16.00 -7.60 -24.70
CA SER A 522 -17.14 -8.41 -24.22
C SER A 522 -17.97 -7.75 -23.11
N LEU A 523 -17.43 -6.68 -22.49
CA LEU A 523 -18.12 -5.83 -21.52
C LEU A 523 -18.68 -4.54 -22.16
N ASP A 524 -18.80 -4.52 -23.50
CA ASP A 524 -19.18 -3.36 -24.33
C ASP A 524 -18.30 -2.11 -24.13
N ILE A 525 -17.06 -2.30 -23.67
CA ILE A 525 -16.11 -1.21 -23.43
C ILE A 525 -15.41 -0.82 -24.74
N PRO A 526 -15.29 0.49 -25.07
CA PRO A 526 -14.42 0.95 -26.16
C PRO A 526 -12.95 0.59 -25.89
N VAL A 527 -12.30 -0.06 -26.85
CA VAL A 527 -10.90 -0.47 -26.76
C VAL A 527 -10.12 -0.03 -27.99
N GLU A 528 -8.97 0.61 -27.76
CA GLU A 528 -7.90 0.80 -28.75
C GLU A 528 -6.63 0.05 -28.31
N VAL A 529 -5.81 -0.37 -29.28
CA VAL A 529 -4.55 -1.10 -29.04
C VAL A 529 -3.44 -0.42 -29.85
N LEU A 530 -2.41 0.08 -29.17
CA LEU A 530 -1.30 0.84 -29.77
C LEU A 530 0.06 0.32 -29.28
N ASP A 531 1.10 0.52 -30.08
CA ASP A 531 2.48 0.43 -29.59
C ASP A 531 2.82 1.71 -28.80
N PRO A 532 3.29 1.62 -27.54
CA PRO A 532 3.69 2.79 -26.74
C PRO A 532 4.87 3.60 -27.31
N PHE A 533 5.51 3.14 -28.39
CA PHE A 533 6.50 3.92 -29.13
C PHE A 533 5.87 4.83 -30.21
N GLU A 534 4.59 4.70 -30.56
CA GLU A 534 3.90 5.65 -31.42
C GLU A 534 3.31 6.79 -30.57
N LEU A 535 4.19 7.74 -30.20
CA LEU A 535 3.89 8.73 -29.17
C LEU A 535 2.75 9.69 -29.55
N SER A 536 2.60 10.06 -30.83
CA SER A 536 1.50 10.93 -31.31
C SER A 536 0.16 10.27 -31.08
N ASP A 537 0.01 9.07 -31.63
CA ASP A 537 -1.25 8.32 -31.69
C ASP A 537 -1.71 7.97 -30.26
N GLY A 538 -0.75 7.61 -29.40
CA GLY A 538 -1.00 7.41 -27.96
C GLY A 538 -1.43 8.68 -27.23
N GLN A 539 -0.94 9.86 -27.60
CA GLN A 539 -1.37 11.14 -27.02
C GLN A 539 -2.76 11.55 -27.51
N ASP A 540 -3.02 11.41 -28.81
CA ASP A 540 -4.30 11.80 -29.43
C ASP A 540 -5.46 10.94 -28.94
N VAL A 541 -5.27 9.61 -28.86
CA VAL A 541 -6.30 8.70 -28.30
C VAL A 541 -6.53 8.97 -26.82
N LEU A 542 -5.47 9.22 -26.03
CA LEU A 542 -5.64 9.61 -24.62
C LEU A 542 -6.39 10.93 -24.47
N LEU A 543 -6.10 11.93 -25.31
CA LEU A 543 -6.73 13.24 -25.27
C LEU A 543 -8.23 13.17 -25.63
N ASP A 544 -8.60 12.41 -26.66
CA ASP A 544 -10.01 12.10 -26.95
C ASP A 544 -10.66 11.38 -25.76
N TYR A 545 -10.01 10.34 -25.26
CA TYR A 545 -10.57 9.50 -24.20
C TYR A 545 -10.84 10.30 -22.93
N ILE A 546 -9.92 11.14 -22.45
CA ILE A 546 -10.11 11.93 -21.22
C ILE A 546 -11.14 13.07 -21.35
N GLN A 547 -11.47 13.50 -22.57
CA GLN A 547 -12.53 14.49 -22.81
C GLN A 547 -13.94 13.89 -22.72
N ARG A 548 -14.10 12.57 -22.86
CA ARG A 548 -15.40 11.90 -22.69
C ARG A 548 -15.88 11.99 -21.23
N THR A 549 -17.18 12.18 -21.03
CA THR A 549 -17.79 12.43 -19.71
C THR A 549 -18.50 11.22 -19.11
N GLU A 550 -18.65 10.13 -19.86
CA GLU A 550 -19.40 8.95 -19.45
C GLU A 550 -18.67 7.65 -19.84
N GLY A 551 -18.79 6.64 -18.97
CA GLY A 551 -18.34 5.27 -19.22
C GLY A 551 -16.84 5.05 -19.04
N VAL A 552 -16.47 3.77 -18.93
CA VAL A 552 -15.08 3.32 -18.95
C VAL A 552 -14.61 3.17 -20.40
N ARG A 553 -13.32 3.41 -20.64
CA ARG A 553 -12.63 3.17 -21.93
C ARG A 553 -11.31 2.47 -21.64
N VAL A 554 -10.80 1.67 -22.57
CA VAL A 554 -9.54 0.94 -22.40
C VAL A 554 -8.58 1.27 -23.53
N LEU A 555 -7.34 1.62 -23.18
CA LEU A 555 -6.23 1.77 -24.12
C LEU A 555 -5.15 0.74 -23.77
N ILE A 556 -4.90 -0.21 -24.67
CA ILE A 556 -3.88 -1.23 -24.47
C ILE A 556 -2.59 -0.77 -25.15
N MET A 557 -1.59 -0.44 -24.34
CA MET A 557 -0.25 -0.06 -24.75
C MET A 557 0.62 -1.32 -24.78
N LYS A 558 0.72 -1.95 -25.95
CA LYS A 558 1.28 -3.29 -26.13
C LYS A 558 2.63 -3.28 -26.83
N ARG A 559 3.70 -3.65 -26.11
CA ARG A 559 5.04 -3.92 -26.67
C ARG A 559 5.85 -4.74 -25.67
N GLU A 560 6.42 -5.85 -26.14
CA GLU A 560 7.24 -6.77 -25.33
C GLU A 560 8.33 -6.05 -24.52
N CYS A 561 8.57 -6.51 -23.28
CA CYS A 561 9.68 -6.04 -22.46
C CYS A 561 11.04 -6.35 -23.13
N PHE A 562 11.92 -5.36 -23.33
CA PHE A 562 13.21 -5.63 -23.97
C PHE A 562 14.07 -6.68 -23.23
N LEU A 563 13.86 -6.85 -21.92
CA LEU A 563 14.60 -7.80 -21.08
C LEU A 563 14.16 -9.28 -21.23
N THR A 564 13.08 -9.59 -21.96
CA THR A 564 12.73 -10.98 -22.31
C THR A 564 13.45 -11.49 -23.56
N ARG A 565 14.08 -10.58 -24.33
CA ARG A 565 14.90 -10.93 -25.49
C ARG A 565 16.20 -11.65 -25.06
N PRO A 566 16.78 -12.50 -25.93
CA PRO A 566 18.13 -13.04 -25.74
C PRO A 566 19.16 -11.91 -25.52
N ARG A 567 20.18 -12.15 -24.68
CA ARG A 567 21.21 -11.13 -24.36
C ARG A 567 22.12 -10.78 -25.54
N ASP A 568 22.18 -11.68 -26.50
CA ASP A 568 22.90 -11.63 -27.77
C ASP A 568 22.01 -11.23 -28.95
N ALA A 569 20.75 -10.82 -28.71
CA ALA A 569 19.89 -10.29 -29.74
C ALA A 569 20.35 -8.90 -30.20
N ASP A 570 20.42 -8.69 -31.51
CA ASP A 570 20.75 -7.40 -32.10
C ASP A 570 19.72 -6.32 -31.70
N PRO A 571 20.15 -5.05 -31.50
CA PRO A 571 19.25 -3.93 -31.26
C PRO A 571 18.29 -3.68 -32.43
N ASP A 572 17.11 -3.10 -32.18
CA ASP A 572 16.19 -2.71 -33.26
C ASP A 572 16.82 -1.64 -34.19
N TYR A 573 17.59 -0.71 -33.59
CA TYR A 573 18.24 0.39 -34.29
C TYR A 573 19.62 0.71 -33.70
N LYS A 574 20.54 1.16 -34.56
CA LYS A 574 21.69 1.95 -34.11
C LYS A 574 21.24 3.39 -33.88
N VAL A 575 21.42 3.90 -32.65
CA VAL A 575 21.10 5.29 -32.29
C VAL A 575 22.37 6.12 -32.27
N THR A 576 22.36 7.29 -32.91
CA THR A 576 23.50 8.22 -32.99
C THR A 576 23.06 9.65 -32.68
N ILE A 577 24.02 10.53 -32.38
CA ILE A 577 23.74 11.95 -32.11
C ILE A 577 24.61 12.84 -32.99
N ASP A 578 23.94 13.59 -33.87
CA ASP A 578 24.49 14.70 -34.61
C ASP A 578 24.82 15.84 -33.63
N LYS A 579 26.12 16.02 -33.36
CA LYS A 579 26.61 16.99 -32.38
C LYS A 579 26.37 18.42 -32.83
N ASP A 580 26.34 18.71 -34.13
CA ASP A 580 26.19 20.07 -34.64
C ASP A 580 24.74 20.56 -34.52
N LYS A 581 23.76 19.67 -34.64
CA LYS A 581 22.35 19.93 -34.30
C LYS A 581 22.06 19.89 -32.80
N CYS A 582 22.93 19.30 -31.99
CA CYS A 582 22.67 19.16 -30.55
C CYS A 582 22.89 20.48 -29.79
N LEU A 583 21.78 21.13 -29.41
CA LEU A 583 21.79 22.36 -28.60
C LEU A 583 22.23 22.16 -27.13
N GLY A 584 22.29 20.92 -26.64
CA GLY A 584 22.68 20.60 -25.25
C GLY A 584 21.85 21.38 -24.22
N ASP A 585 22.54 22.10 -23.34
CA ASP A 585 21.96 22.96 -22.30
C ASP A 585 21.13 24.14 -22.86
N ALA A 586 21.40 24.57 -24.10
CA ALA A 586 20.65 25.63 -24.80
C ALA A 586 19.34 25.13 -25.44
N CYS A 587 19.06 23.82 -25.42
CA CYS A 587 17.72 23.31 -25.72
C CYS A 587 16.70 23.89 -24.72
N GLY A 588 15.50 24.28 -25.15
CA GLY A 588 14.57 25.13 -24.37
C GLY A 588 14.14 24.65 -22.97
N CYS A 589 14.43 23.41 -22.58
CA CYS A 589 14.21 22.90 -21.22
C CYS A 589 15.51 22.50 -20.48
N ASN A 590 16.67 22.86 -21.02
CA ASN A 590 18.00 22.35 -20.67
C ASN A 590 18.05 20.81 -20.73
N ARG A 591 18.23 20.30 -21.97
CA ARG A 591 18.35 18.88 -22.39
C ARG A 591 17.07 18.02 -22.29
N TYR A 592 16.24 18.06 -23.33
CA TYR A 592 14.95 17.36 -23.39
C TYR A 592 15.05 15.83 -23.20
N CYS A 593 16.03 15.19 -23.83
CA CYS A 593 16.21 13.73 -23.83
C CYS A 593 16.70 13.15 -22.49
N THR A 594 17.61 13.85 -21.79
CA THR A 594 18.21 13.38 -20.53
C THR A 594 17.53 13.95 -19.29
N ARG A 595 17.00 15.18 -19.33
CA ARG A 595 16.34 15.82 -18.18
C ARG A 595 14.82 15.62 -18.15
N ALA A 596 14.14 15.83 -19.28
CA ALA A 596 12.67 15.82 -19.31
C ALA A 596 12.09 14.41 -19.57
N PHE A 597 12.69 13.66 -20.50
CA PHE A 597 12.32 12.29 -20.86
C PHE A 597 13.11 11.22 -20.08
N LYS A 598 14.29 11.58 -19.56
CA LYS A 598 15.13 10.77 -18.66
C LYS A 598 15.53 9.40 -19.24
N CYS A 599 15.91 9.34 -20.52
CA CYS A 599 16.39 8.08 -21.12
C CYS A 599 17.70 7.63 -20.44
N PRO A 600 17.80 6.42 -19.84
CA PRO A 600 19.02 5.96 -19.19
C PRO A 600 20.14 5.58 -20.17
N GLY A 601 19.82 5.32 -21.45
CA GLY A 601 20.81 5.09 -22.50
C GLY A 601 21.40 6.37 -23.11
N LEU A 602 21.07 7.54 -22.53
CA LEU A 602 21.58 8.85 -22.95
C LEU A 602 22.14 9.60 -21.74
N TYR A 603 23.31 10.22 -21.89
CA TYR A 603 23.90 11.09 -20.87
C TYR A 603 24.21 12.48 -21.43
N ALA A 604 24.42 13.45 -20.54
CA ALA A 604 24.95 14.75 -20.91
C ALA A 604 26.48 14.69 -20.80
N ASP A 605 27.17 14.97 -21.90
CA ASP A 605 28.61 15.12 -21.95
C ASP A 605 29.05 16.24 -20.97
N PRO A 606 29.91 15.97 -19.97
CA PRO A 606 30.21 16.95 -18.92
C PRO A 606 30.91 18.22 -19.42
N ASP A 607 31.71 18.12 -20.48
CA ASP A 607 32.52 19.23 -21.00
C ASP A 607 31.73 20.13 -21.96
N THR A 608 30.81 19.54 -22.73
CA THR A 608 30.06 20.24 -23.79
C THR A 608 28.58 20.46 -23.48
N GLY A 609 28.02 19.80 -22.46
CA GLY A 609 26.58 19.78 -22.16
C GLY A 609 25.70 19.11 -23.24
N ARG A 610 26.30 18.63 -24.33
CA ARG A 610 25.58 17.98 -25.44
C ARG A 610 25.21 16.55 -25.06
N ALA A 611 24.09 16.06 -25.58
CA ALA A 611 23.69 14.68 -25.36
C ALA A 611 24.68 13.71 -26.02
N ASN A 612 24.91 12.56 -25.39
CA ASN A 612 25.65 11.43 -25.94
C ASN A 612 24.92 10.11 -25.68
N VAL A 613 25.21 9.09 -26.48
CA VAL A 613 24.68 7.73 -26.28
C VAL A 613 25.61 6.97 -25.35
N ASP A 614 25.06 6.30 -24.35
CA ASP A 614 25.79 5.28 -23.59
C ASP A 614 25.70 3.95 -24.33
N GLU A 615 26.75 3.57 -25.06
CA GLU A 615 26.78 2.33 -25.84
C GLU A 615 26.75 1.05 -24.99
N ALA A 616 27.06 1.12 -23.69
CA ALA A 616 26.97 -0.03 -22.78
C ALA A 616 25.56 -0.26 -22.23
N VAL A 617 24.70 0.77 -22.28
CA VAL A 617 23.35 0.79 -21.68
C VAL A 617 22.24 0.95 -22.73
N CYS A 618 22.54 1.53 -23.89
CA CYS A 618 21.54 1.78 -24.94
C CYS A 618 21.16 0.50 -25.70
N VAL A 619 19.91 0.06 -25.54
CA VAL A 619 19.33 -1.09 -26.25
C VAL A 619 18.80 -0.78 -27.66
N GLY A 620 19.18 0.36 -28.25
CA GLY A 620 18.81 0.70 -29.63
C GLY A 620 17.32 0.86 -29.92
N CYS A 621 16.48 1.14 -28.92
CA CYS A 621 15.01 1.18 -29.09
C CYS A 621 14.47 2.28 -30.01
N GLY A 622 15.28 3.28 -30.38
CA GLY A 622 14.90 4.38 -31.29
C GLY A 622 13.90 5.41 -30.74
N LEU A 623 13.16 5.15 -29.65
CA LEU A 623 12.11 6.04 -29.14
C LEU A 623 12.55 7.50 -28.91
N CYS A 624 13.81 7.70 -28.49
CA CYS A 624 14.37 9.02 -28.23
C CYS A 624 14.51 9.92 -29.49
N THR A 625 14.39 9.40 -30.72
CA THR A 625 14.39 10.24 -31.93
C THR A 625 13.14 11.10 -32.05
N GLN A 626 11.98 10.60 -31.61
CA GLN A 626 10.69 11.29 -31.77
C GLN A 626 10.55 12.54 -30.88
N ILE A 627 11.31 12.62 -29.79
CA ILE A 627 11.25 13.73 -28.82
C ILE A 627 12.32 14.81 -29.04
N CYS A 628 13.19 14.66 -30.05
CA CYS A 628 14.29 15.59 -30.30
C CYS A 628 13.83 16.72 -31.23
N PRO A 629 13.63 17.97 -30.74
CA PRO A 629 13.05 19.04 -31.56
C PRO A 629 13.93 19.42 -32.77
N GLU A 630 15.25 19.27 -32.64
CA GLU A 630 16.23 19.60 -33.70
C GLU A 630 16.56 18.43 -34.63
N GLY A 631 15.96 17.24 -34.42
CA GLY A 631 16.35 16.03 -35.17
C GLY A 631 17.82 15.62 -34.99
N ALA A 632 18.44 16.01 -33.85
CA ALA A 632 19.83 15.71 -33.55
C ALA A 632 20.07 14.24 -33.18
N ILE A 633 19.07 13.56 -32.59
CA ILE A 633 19.13 12.13 -32.31
C ILE A 633 18.58 11.38 -33.52
N GLN A 634 19.41 10.52 -34.11
CA GLN A 634 19.11 9.77 -35.34
C GLN A 634 19.05 8.27 -35.04
N LYS A 635 18.30 7.52 -35.85
CA LYS A 635 18.23 6.06 -35.80
C LYS A 635 18.42 5.48 -37.19
N GLU A 636 19.26 4.47 -37.29
CA GLU A 636 19.45 3.63 -38.46
C GLU A 636 19.03 2.21 -38.10
N ALA A 637 18.38 1.47 -39.00
CA ALA A 637 18.08 0.06 -38.73
C ALA A 637 19.38 -0.70 -38.47
N PHE A 638 19.42 -1.55 -37.45
CA PHE A 638 20.58 -2.41 -37.21
C PHE A 638 20.67 -3.43 -38.36
N ALA A 639 21.89 -3.70 -38.83
CA ALA A 639 22.17 -4.29 -40.15
C ALA A 639 22.78 -5.69 -40.06
#